data_AF-S3DH18-F1
#
_entry.id   AF-S3DH18-F1
#
_cell.length_a   1.000
_cell.length_b   1.000
_cell.length_c   1.000
_cell.angle_alpha   90.00
_cell.angle_beta   90.00
_cell.angle_gamma   90.00
#
_symmetry.space_group_name_H-M   'P 1'
#
loop_
_entity.id
_entity.type
_entity.pdbx_description
1 polymer ?
#
loop_
_entity_poly.entity_id
_entity_poly.type
_entity_poly.pdbx_seq_one_letter_code
_entity_poly.pdbx_strand_id
1 'polypeptide(L)'
;MSSKHSNIERHDWGVDALATDPVEPDRLYIAVGMYSNEWDPNPGSILRSLDQGKTWLESPLPFKVGGNMPGRGIGERLAVDPNKNSIVYFGARSGNGLFKSTDFGATWKAVSSFKWPGTYFQDSTSSYTSDPVGIAWITFDSTSGMKGAMTPRIFVGVVDAGQSVFKSEDGGSTWSWVSGEPQFGFIPHKGVLSPAEKVLYVSYANGVGPYDGTNGTVHKYDISKGIWTDISPTPMSSVNYGYGGLSVDLLKPGTLMVAALNSWWPDELIWRSTDSGSTWSPIWAWANYPALNRYYRYDISAAPWLQDTTSTADFVSQVGWMVEALAIDPFDSNHWLYGTGATIYGGHDLQQWDTIHNVTLKSMADGIEETAVLSLITPPGGPPLLSAVGDIGGFYHSSLDTAPSQAFHNPTYGTTRDLDYAGNKPANIVRSGESDTAIKVALSSDFGKSWNADYGASTSTAPGKVAYSADADTVLLMSSGGAFVSHFTNPFVSVSSLPLGAAIASDKRNNSVFYGGSAGSFYASSDIGTSFLKTTSLGSSTAVNQIRVHPLVAGDVWVTTDTGLYHSLNYGRAFSKIYTGLTAGYGFALGAASTSTGYPAIYGFFTIDGVTALFKSEDVGISWAMISDAENGFGAASANCVGADMSTYGLVYVGTNGRGIFYGSRIGSTPTSTATVGTPVTTSTKSTSTASSTSQLGTTSAKFTSTLSSSSQASTLTTVKTSSTSSKATSSSSTSSAAIPGGTSTPYGQCGGSSYTGPKICPPQWTCKFANSFYSQCLP
;
A
#
# COMPACT_ATOMS: atom_id res chain seq x y z
N MET A 1 2.41 -5.73 -26.51
CA MET A 1 1.65 -4.59 -25.95
C MET A 1 1.65 -3.46 -26.97
N SER A 2 0.49 -2.82 -27.23
CA SER A 2 0.42 -1.62 -28.09
C SER A 2 0.15 -0.36 -27.26
N SER A 3 1.23 0.26 -26.76
CA SER A 3 1.41 1.71 -26.64
C SER A 3 0.22 2.60 -26.21
N LYS A 4 -0.67 2.17 -25.31
CA LYS A 4 -1.81 2.99 -24.87
C LYS A 4 -2.03 3.11 -23.36
N HIS A 5 -1.63 2.13 -22.56
CA HIS A 5 -1.58 2.33 -21.11
C HIS A 5 -0.33 3.16 -20.80
N SER A 6 -0.55 4.42 -20.43
CA SER A 6 0.49 5.23 -19.82
C SER A 6 0.71 4.74 -18.39
N ASN A 7 1.95 4.74 -17.89
CA ASN A 7 2.33 4.20 -16.57
C ASN A 7 1.79 5.00 -15.35
N ILE A 8 0.65 5.68 -15.50
CA ILE A 8 0.18 6.81 -14.68
C ILE A 8 -1.24 6.56 -14.14
N GLU A 9 -1.95 5.56 -14.64
CA GLU A 9 -3.38 5.34 -14.42
C GLU A 9 -3.68 4.64 -13.07
N ARG A 10 -3.74 5.45 -11.99
CA ARG A 10 -4.14 5.00 -10.64
C ARG A 10 -5.53 4.34 -10.59
N HIS A 11 -6.42 4.61 -11.54
CA HIS A 11 -7.79 4.11 -11.52
C HIS A 11 -7.85 2.57 -11.57
N ASP A 12 -6.98 1.95 -12.38
CA ASP A 12 -6.91 0.49 -12.57
C ASP A 12 -6.52 -0.28 -11.29
N TRP A 13 -5.91 0.39 -10.30
CA TRP A 13 -5.57 -0.24 -9.02
C TRP A 13 -6.79 -0.42 -8.10
N GLY A 14 -7.91 0.24 -8.39
CA GLY A 14 -9.15 0.07 -7.64
C GLY A 14 -9.94 -1.12 -8.18
N VAL A 15 -9.79 -2.29 -7.57
CA VAL A 15 -10.52 -3.50 -7.97
C VAL A 15 -11.83 -3.60 -7.16
N ASP A 16 -12.98 -3.56 -7.84
CA ASP A 16 -14.33 -3.54 -7.24
C ASP A 16 -15.04 -4.91 -7.30
N ALA A 17 -14.51 -5.82 -8.12
CA ALA A 17 -14.91 -7.23 -8.18
C ALA A 17 -13.88 -8.07 -8.94
N LEU A 18 -13.81 -9.36 -8.61
CA LEU A 18 -12.99 -10.36 -9.30
C LEU A 18 -13.81 -11.62 -9.58
N ALA A 19 -13.60 -12.24 -10.75
CA ALA A 19 -14.14 -13.56 -11.06
C ALA A 19 -13.11 -14.44 -11.78
N THR A 20 -12.86 -15.63 -11.23
CA THR A 20 -12.14 -16.71 -11.93
C THR A 20 -13.12 -17.57 -12.72
N ASP A 21 -12.67 -18.13 -13.84
CA ASP A 21 -13.50 -19.01 -14.68
C ASP A 21 -13.44 -20.47 -14.16
N PRO A 22 -14.57 -21.05 -13.70
CA PRO A 22 -14.60 -22.42 -13.17
C PRO A 22 -14.55 -23.51 -14.26
N VAL A 23 -14.60 -23.13 -15.55
CA VAL A 23 -14.55 -24.04 -16.70
C VAL A 23 -13.18 -24.00 -17.38
N GLU A 24 -12.57 -22.82 -17.47
CA GLU A 24 -11.23 -22.58 -18.04
C GLU A 24 -10.34 -21.79 -17.05
N PRO A 25 -9.72 -22.44 -16.04
CA PRO A 25 -9.10 -21.76 -14.89
C PRO A 25 -7.95 -20.79 -15.19
N ASP A 26 -7.37 -20.80 -16.40
CA ASP A 26 -6.41 -19.78 -16.82
C ASP A 26 -7.05 -18.41 -17.09
N ARG A 27 -8.38 -18.38 -17.25
CA ARG A 27 -9.17 -17.18 -17.50
C ARG A 27 -9.68 -16.58 -16.20
N LEU A 28 -9.50 -15.27 -16.07
CA LEU A 28 -10.09 -14.48 -14.99
C LEU A 28 -10.43 -13.06 -15.46
N TYR A 29 -11.23 -12.38 -14.65
CA TYR A 29 -11.78 -11.07 -14.93
C TYR A 29 -11.73 -10.20 -13.67
N ILE A 30 -11.48 -8.90 -13.83
CA ILE A 30 -11.60 -7.89 -12.77
C ILE A 30 -12.36 -6.66 -13.26
N ALA A 31 -13.16 -6.06 -12.39
CA ALA A 31 -13.78 -4.75 -12.60
C ALA A 31 -12.92 -3.68 -11.92
N VAL A 32 -12.45 -2.70 -12.70
CA VAL A 32 -11.47 -1.71 -12.25
C VAL A 32 -11.94 -0.27 -12.43
N GLY A 33 -11.54 0.59 -11.48
CA GLY A 33 -11.84 2.00 -11.36
C GLY A 33 -11.97 2.37 -9.88
N MET A 34 -11.37 3.49 -9.45
CA MET A 34 -11.12 3.73 -8.02
C MET A 34 -12.31 4.37 -7.31
N TYR A 35 -12.92 5.39 -7.91
CA TYR A 35 -13.99 6.19 -7.32
C TYR A 35 -15.09 6.51 -8.34
N SER A 36 -16.35 6.54 -7.91
CA SER A 36 -17.47 6.97 -8.76
C SER A 36 -17.74 8.49 -8.70
N ASN A 37 -17.11 9.21 -7.76
CA ASN A 37 -17.21 10.66 -7.64
C ASN A 37 -16.14 11.42 -8.47
N GLU A 38 -15.95 12.72 -8.22
CA GLU A 38 -15.00 13.58 -8.95
C GLU A 38 -13.50 13.28 -8.75
N TRP A 39 -13.13 12.39 -7.81
CA TRP A 39 -11.72 12.09 -7.51
C TRP A 39 -11.04 11.18 -8.54
N ASP A 40 -11.83 10.38 -9.26
CA ASP A 40 -11.39 9.63 -10.44
C ASP A 40 -12.03 10.27 -11.68
N PRO A 41 -11.27 10.87 -12.61
CA PRO A 41 -11.86 11.49 -13.79
C PRO A 41 -12.34 10.46 -14.84
N ASN A 42 -11.95 9.20 -14.72
CA ASN A 42 -12.16 8.20 -15.77
C ASN A 42 -13.42 7.34 -15.55
N PRO A 43 -14.05 6.83 -16.62
CA PRO A 43 -14.88 5.63 -16.55
C PRO A 43 -14.05 4.42 -16.10
N GLY A 44 -14.70 3.39 -15.56
CA GLY A 44 -14.04 2.13 -15.24
C GLY A 44 -14.01 1.17 -16.43
N SER A 45 -13.36 0.03 -16.22
CA SER A 45 -13.16 -1.01 -17.23
C SER A 45 -13.40 -2.41 -16.65
N ILE A 46 -13.71 -3.38 -17.52
CA ILE A 46 -13.52 -4.79 -17.19
C ILE A 46 -12.23 -5.26 -17.86
N LEU A 47 -11.25 -5.72 -17.08
CA LEU A 47 -10.06 -6.37 -17.60
C LEU A 47 -10.28 -7.88 -17.62
N ARG A 48 -9.86 -8.56 -18.69
CA ARG A 48 -9.87 -10.03 -18.81
C ARG A 48 -8.48 -10.57 -19.12
N SER A 49 -8.10 -11.66 -18.48
CA SER A 49 -6.86 -12.40 -18.72
C SER A 49 -7.16 -13.81 -19.22
N LEU A 50 -6.20 -14.41 -19.94
CA LEU A 50 -6.19 -15.81 -20.38
C LEU A 50 -4.98 -16.58 -19.83
N ASP A 51 -4.26 -15.99 -18.87
CA ASP A 51 -2.97 -16.48 -18.35
C ASP A 51 -2.80 -16.19 -16.84
N GLN A 52 -3.91 -16.17 -16.10
CA GLN A 52 -4.00 -15.95 -14.65
C GLN A 52 -3.46 -14.58 -14.21
N GLY A 53 -3.73 -13.55 -15.00
CA GLY A 53 -3.43 -12.14 -14.69
C GLY A 53 -2.05 -11.64 -15.12
N LYS A 54 -1.29 -12.41 -15.91
CA LYS A 54 0.02 -11.97 -16.45
C LYS A 54 -0.15 -10.97 -17.59
N THR A 55 -1.15 -11.17 -18.43
CA THR A 55 -1.55 -10.23 -19.48
C THR A 55 -3.05 -10.01 -19.49
N TRP A 56 -3.45 -8.82 -19.95
CA TRP A 56 -4.82 -8.33 -19.85
C TRP A 56 -5.30 -7.75 -21.18
N LEU A 57 -6.60 -7.90 -21.43
CA LEU A 57 -7.35 -7.22 -22.47
C LEU A 57 -8.45 -6.38 -21.81
N GLU A 58 -8.50 -5.11 -22.15
CA GLU A 58 -9.49 -4.17 -21.63
C GLU A 58 -10.84 -4.28 -22.36
N SER A 59 -11.92 -3.98 -21.62
CA SER A 59 -13.27 -3.72 -22.12
C SER A 59 -13.85 -2.50 -21.38
N PRO A 60 -13.71 -1.27 -21.94
CA PRO A 60 -14.16 -0.05 -21.26
C PRO A 60 -15.66 0.00 -21.00
N LEU A 61 -16.06 0.55 -19.86
CA LEU A 61 -17.45 0.78 -19.48
C LEU A 61 -17.86 2.24 -19.75
N PRO A 62 -19.14 2.52 -20.02
CA PRO A 62 -19.64 3.89 -20.22
C PRO A 62 -19.92 4.64 -18.90
N PHE A 63 -19.44 4.13 -17.76
CA PHE A 63 -19.66 4.65 -16.40
C PHE A 63 -18.47 4.28 -15.49
N LYS A 64 -18.44 4.83 -14.27
CA LYS A 64 -17.34 4.60 -13.30
C LYS A 64 -17.52 3.34 -12.47
N VAL A 65 -16.41 2.81 -11.99
CA VAL A 65 -16.32 1.69 -11.04
C VAL A 65 -15.77 2.23 -9.70
N GLY A 66 -16.03 1.54 -8.59
CA GLY A 66 -15.83 2.09 -7.24
C GLY A 66 -15.06 1.19 -6.30
N GLY A 67 -13.88 0.69 -6.71
CA GLY A 67 -13.05 -0.22 -5.91
C GLY A 67 -12.64 0.34 -4.54
N ASN A 68 -12.60 1.66 -4.37
CA ASN A 68 -12.40 2.31 -3.07
C ASN A 68 -13.56 3.25 -2.68
N MET A 69 -14.80 2.83 -2.96
CA MET A 69 -16.03 3.48 -2.48
C MET A 69 -16.60 2.75 -1.24
N PRO A 70 -17.62 3.29 -0.54
CA PRO A 70 -18.45 2.53 0.39
C PRO A 70 -19.10 1.32 -0.30
N GLY A 71 -19.40 0.24 0.44
CA GLY A 71 -19.98 -0.97 -0.16
C GLY A 71 -19.03 -1.83 -0.98
N ARG A 72 -17.72 -1.56 -1.00
CA ARG A 72 -16.72 -2.38 -1.73
C ARG A 72 -16.55 -3.81 -1.19
N GLY A 73 -16.88 -4.07 0.07
CA GLY A 73 -16.82 -5.42 0.64
C GLY A 73 -17.99 -6.34 0.24
N ILE A 74 -19.14 -5.76 -0.07
CA ILE A 74 -20.30 -6.44 -0.67
C ILE A 74 -19.89 -7.03 -2.03
N GLY A 75 -20.15 -8.32 -2.28
CA GLY A 75 -19.70 -8.96 -3.54
C GLY A 75 -19.80 -10.49 -3.56
N GLU A 76 -19.39 -11.17 -4.64
CA GLU A 76 -18.76 -10.60 -5.84
C GLU A 76 -19.78 -10.04 -6.83
N ARG A 77 -19.50 -8.84 -7.37
CA ARG A 77 -20.31 -8.20 -8.42
C ARG A 77 -20.06 -8.78 -9.81
N LEU A 78 -19.04 -9.61 -9.98
CA LEU A 78 -18.65 -10.20 -11.26
C LEU A 78 -18.79 -11.72 -11.15
N ALA A 79 -19.50 -12.34 -12.10
CA ALA A 79 -19.80 -13.78 -12.04
C ALA A 79 -19.76 -14.42 -13.43
N VAL A 80 -19.01 -15.53 -13.55
CA VAL A 80 -18.95 -16.37 -14.75
C VAL A 80 -20.01 -17.46 -14.67
N ASP A 81 -20.76 -17.71 -15.75
CA ASP A 81 -21.74 -18.81 -15.79
C ASP A 81 -21.00 -20.17 -15.74
N PRO A 82 -21.20 -20.99 -14.69
CA PRO A 82 -20.43 -22.22 -14.48
C PRO A 82 -20.77 -23.32 -15.49
N ASN A 83 -21.88 -23.21 -16.22
CA ASN A 83 -22.25 -24.14 -17.29
C ASN A 83 -21.85 -23.62 -18.68
N LYS A 84 -21.70 -22.30 -18.85
CA LYS A 84 -21.33 -21.68 -20.13
C LYS A 84 -20.51 -20.39 -19.93
N ASN A 85 -19.23 -20.56 -19.64
CA ASN A 85 -18.26 -19.51 -19.30
C ASN A 85 -18.07 -18.37 -20.34
N SER A 86 -18.59 -18.50 -21.55
CA SER A 86 -18.73 -17.36 -22.47
C SER A 86 -19.67 -16.27 -21.93
N ILE A 87 -20.55 -16.62 -20.99
CA ILE A 87 -21.48 -15.71 -20.31
C ILE A 87 -20.85 -15.23 -19.00
N VAL A 88 -20.78 -13.91 -18.85
CA VAL A 88 -20.32 -13.24 -17.63
C VAL A 88 -21.31 -12.14 -17.28
N TYR A 89 -21.66 -12.01 -16.01
CA TYR A 89 -22.50 -10.92 -15.50
C TYR A 89 -21.68 -9.97 -14.63
N PHE A 90 -22.02 -8.69 -14.69
CA PHE A 90 -21.44 -7.64 -13.87
C PHE A 90 -22.55 -6.78 -13.26
N GLY A 91 -22.52 -6.63 -11.94
CA GLY A 91 -23.40 -5.74 -11.19
C GLY A 91 -22.75 -4.37 -11.01
N ALA A 92 -23.32 -3.33 -11.63
CA ALA A 92 -22.75 -1.99 -11.59
C ALA A 92 -23.28 -1.13 -10.44
N ARG A 93 -22.48 -0.14 -10.06
CA ARG A 93 -22.81 0.94 -9.10
C ARG A 93 -23.62 2.06 -9.74
N SER A 94 -23.92 3.10 -8.96
CA SER A 94 -24.42 4.40 -9.44
C SER A 94 -25.73 4.34 -10.23
N GLY A 95 -26.58 3.36 -9.90
CA GLY A 95 -27.87 3.14 -10.58
C GLY A 95 -27.76 2.53 -12.00
N ASN A 96 -26.57 2.12 -12.46
CA ASN A 96 -26.40 1.53 -13.80
C ASN A 96 -27.01 0.12 -13.92
N GLY A 97 -27.13 -0.60 -12.80
CA GLY A 97 -27.80 -1.90 -12.73
C GLY A 97 -26.99 -3.07 -13.28
N LEU A 98 -27.66 -4.05 -13.91
CA LEU A 98 -27.06 -5.33 -14.26
C LEU A 98 -26.58 -5.36 -15.72
N PHE A 99 -25.35 -5.82 -15.95
CA PHE A 99 -24.72 -5.98 -17.26
C PHE A 99 -24.38 -7.45 -17.54
N LYS A 100 -24.36 -7.81 -18.84
CA LYS A 100 -24.04 -9.16 -19.33
C LYS A 100 -23.10 -9.08 -20.53
N SER A 101 -22.08 -9.93 -20.53
CA SER A 101 -21.32 -10.35 -21.71
C SER A 101 -21.77 -11.76 -22.14
N THR A 102 -21.63 -12.05 -23.43
CA THR A 102 -21.85 -13.39 -24.02
C THR A 102 -20.67 -13.84 -24.88
N ASP A 103 -19.54 -13.15 -24.76
CA ASP A 103 -18.33 -13.27 -25.56
C ASP A 103 -17.06 -13.22 -24.69
N PHE A 104 -17.12 -13.83 -23.51
CA PHE A 104 -16.02 -13.89 -22.54
C PHE A 104 -15.50 -12.51 -22.13
N GLY A 105 -16.41 -11.62 -21.71
CA GLY A 105 -16.11 -10.28 -21.21
C GLY A 105 -15.61 -9.28 -22.26
N ALA A 106 -15.62 -9.63 -23.55
CA ALA A 106 -15.12 -8.77 -24.63
C ALA A 106 -16.08 -7.61 -24.98
N THR A 107 -17.40 -7.82 -24.89
CA THR A 107 -18.41 -6.75 -24.98
C THR A 107 -19.47 -6.90 -23.90
N TRP A 108 -19.99 -5.76 -23.44
CA TRP A 108 -20.94 -5.68 -22.33
C TRP A 108 -22.22 -4.95 -22.74
N LYS A 109 -23.37 -5.46 -22.30
CA LYS A 109 -24.69 -4.88 -22.56
C LYS A 109 -25.52 -4.84 -21.28
N ALA A 110 -26.26 -3.76 -21.07
CA ALA A 110 -27.23 -3.67 -19.98
C ALA A 110 -28.34 -4.73 -20.14
N VAL A 111 -28.67 -5.42 -19.06
CA VAL A 111 -29.73 -6.42 -18.98
C VAL A 111 -31.05 -5.68 -18.79
N SER A 112 -31.63 -5.19 -19.89
CA SER A 112 -32.80 -4.31 -19.86
C SER A 112 -34.07 -4.92 -19.26
N SER A 113 -34.11 -6.24 -19.05
CA SER A 113 -35.16 -6.95 -18.30
C SER A 113 -35.03 -6.81 -16.78
N PHE A 114 -33.84 -6.49 -16.26
CA PHE A 114 -33.61 -6.24 -14.84
C PHE A 114 -33.97 -4.78 -14.50
N LYS A 115 -34.83 -4.57 -13.49
CA LYS A 115 -35.43 -3.24 -13.21
C LYS A 115 -35.06 -2.63 -11.85
N TRP A 116 -34.18 -3.28 -11.09
CA TRP A 116 -33.85 -2.91 -9.71
C TRP A 116 -32.37 -2.58 -9.59
N PRO A 117 -31.92 -1.39 -10.03
CA PRO A 117 -30.49 -1.09 -10.11
C PRO A 117 -29.80 -0.87 -8.75
N GLY A 118 -30.56 -0.84 -7.64
CA GLY A 118 -30.11 -0.49 -6.30
C GLY A 118 -30.11 1.02 -6.08
N THR A 119 -30.86 1.50 -5.09
CA THR A 119 -31.04 2.94 -4.83
C THR A 119 -30.40 3.44 -3.52
N TYR A 120 -29.92 2.54 -2.67
CA TYR A 120 -29.34 2.91 -1.38
C TYR A 120 -27.93 3.52 -1.53
N PHE A 121 -27.72 4.63 -0.82
CA PHE A 121 -26.45 5.31 -0.57
C PHE A 121 -26.38 5.66 0.93
N GLN A 122 -25.18 5.93 1.46
CA GLN A 122 -24.96 6.11 2.91
C GLN A 122 -25.33 7.52 3.41
N ASP A 123 -24.93 8.58 2.70
CA ASP A 123 -25.25 9.97 3.06
C ASP A 123 -25.27 10.87 1.82
N SER A 124 -26.42 11.49 1.54
CA SER A 124 -26.66 12.37 0.39
C SER A 124 -25.91 13.70 0.45
N THR A 125 -25.36 14.10 1.60
CA THR A 125 -24.70 15.40 1.78
C THR A 125 -23.21 15.40 1.42
N SER A 126 -22.61 14.23 1.21
CA SER A 126 -21.18 14.05 0.94
C SER A 126 -20.94 13.55 -0.49
N SER A 127 -20.00 14.15 -1.23
CA SER A 127 -19.67 13.72 -2.61
C SER A 127 -19.03 12.33 -2.68
N TYR A 128 -18.61 11.75 -1.55
CA TYR A 128 -18.00 10.42 -1.48
C TYR A 128 -18.99 9.32 -1.07
N THR A 129 -20.09 9.65 -0.40
CA THR A 129 -21.03 8.66 0.21
C THR A 129 -22.48 8.77 -0.29
N SER A 130 -22.73 9.64 -1.27
CA SER A 130 -24.04 9.89 -1.88
C SER A 130 -24.33 9.07 -3.14
N ASP A 131 -23.34 8.35 -3.68
CA ASP A 131 -23.52 7.50 -4.85
C ASP A 131 -24.18 6.15 -4.47
N PRO A 132 -25.23 5.70 -5.18
CA PRO A 132 -25.84 4.40 -4.93
C PRO A 132 -24.84 3.24 -5.10
N VAL A 133 -24.76 2.34 -4.12
CA VAL A 133 -23.87 1.16 -4.19
C VAL A 133 -24.33 0.18 -5.28
N GLY A 134 -25.62 0.20 -5.63
CA GLY A 134 -26.15 -0.49 -6.80
C GLY A 134 -26.35 -1.99 -6.61
N ILE A 135 -25.81 -2.80 -7.51
CA ILE A 135 -25.89 -4.27 -7.41
C ILE A 135 -24.90 -4.78 -6.35
N ALA A 136 -25.35 -5.74 -5.54
CA ALA A 136 -24.56 -6.34 -4.46
C ALA A 136 -23.68 -7.50 -4.97
N TRP A 137 -24.31 -8.53 -5.54
CA TRP A 137 -23.65 -9.76 -5.98
C TRP A 137 -24.48 -10.53 -7.01
N ILE A 138 -23.85 -11.42 -7.78
CA ILE A 138 -24.52 -12.35 -8.71
C ILE A 138 -24.10 -13.79 -8.41
N THR A 139 -25.09 -14.67 -8.22
CA THR A 139 -24.85 -16.07 -7.84
C THR A 139 -25.66 -17.01 -8.73
N PHE A 140 -24.95 -17.76 -9.57
CA PHE A 140 -25.55 -18.80 -10.41
C PHE A 140 -25.92 -20.04 -9.58
N ASP A 141 -27.13 -20.57 -9.76
CA ASP A 141 -27.46 -21.92 -9.30
C ASP A 141 -26.88 -22.95 -10.27
N SER A 142 -25.65 -23.39 -9.98
CA SER A 142 -24.93 -24.39 -10.76
C SER A 142 -25.70 -25.72 -10.92
N THR A 143 -26.65 -26.02 -10.04
CA THR A 143 -27.49 -27.24 -10.09
C THR A 143 -28.69 -27.12 -11.04
N SER A 144 -29.00 -25.92 -11.52
CA SER A 144 -30.16 -25.66 -12.39
C SER A 144 -29.88 -25.87 -13.88
N GLY A 145 -28.60 -25.90 -14.29
CA GLY A 145 -28.16 -25.92 -15.69
C GLY A 145 -27.57 -27.24 -16.17
N MET A 146 -27.06 -27.22 -17.40
CA MET A 146 -26.31 -28.32 -18.02
C MET A 146 -25.09 -27.76 -18.73
N LYS A 147 -23.95 -28.44 -18.62
CA LYS A 147 -22.68 -28.02 -19.26
C LYS A 147 -22.87 -27.74 -20.77
N GLY A 148 -22.41 -26.58 -21.21
CA GLY A 148 -22.54 -26.06 -22.58
C GLY A 148 -23.81 -25.22 -22.82
N ALA A 149 -24.78 -25.25 -21.90
CA ALA A 149 -25.97 -24.41 -21.93
C ALA A 149 -25.90 -23.30 -20.87
N MET A 150 -26.63 -22.21 -21.11
CA MET A 150 -26.77 -21.12 -20.14
C MET A 150 -27.44 -21.62 -18.86
N THR A 151 -26.91 -21.26 -17.70
CA THR A 151 -27.51 -21.61 -16.40
C THR A 151 -28.88 -20.92 -16.25
N PRO A 152 -30.00 -21.65 -16.08
CA PRO A 152 -31.33 -21.05 -16.03
C PRO A 152 -31.57 -20.19 -14.80
N ARG A 153 -31.19 -20.67 -13.61
CA ARG A 153 -31.43 -19.95 -12.36
C ARG A 153 -30.22 -19.12 -11.94
N ILE A 154 -30.47 -17.82 -11.78
CA ILE A 154 -29.48 -16.82 -11.41
C ILE A 154 -30.09 -15.99 -10.29
N PHE A 155 -29.40 -15.86 -9.15
CA PHE A 155 -29.75 -14.94 -8.08
C PHE A 155 -28.93 -13.66 -8.19
N VAL A 156 -29.53 -12.52 -7.86
CA VAL A 156 -28.87 -11.21 -7.83
C VAL A 156 -29.28 -10.48 -6.56
N GLY A 157 -28.29 -10.13 -5.74
CA GLY A 157 -28.45 -9.21 -4.62
C GLY A 157 -28.37 -7.76 -5.08
N VAL A 158 -29.14 -6.89 -4.46
CA VAL A 158 -29.27 -5.47 -4.79
C VAL A 158 -29.20 -4.65 -3.49
N VAL A 159 -28.42 -3.57 -3.51
CA VAL A 159 -28.29 -2.66 -2.36
C VAL A 159 -29.44 -1.66 -2.39
N ASP A 160 -30.53 -2.04 -1.72
CA ASP A 160 -31.78 -1.29 -1.63
C ASP A 160 -32.43 -1.48 -0.25
N ALA A 161 -33.24 -0.52 0.19
CA ALA A 161 -33.94 -0.58 1.47
C ALA A 161 -35.26 -1.38 1.40
N GLY A 162 -35.70 -1.80 0.21
CA GLY A 162 -36.89 -2.62 0.00
C GLY A 162 -36.56 -4.08 -0.32
N GLN A 163 -36.92 -4.50 -1.54
CA GLN A 163 -36.65 -5.85 -2.06
C GLN A 163 -35.18 -5.93 -2.49
N SER A 164 -34.40 -6.84 -1.89
CA SER A 164 -32.95 -6.88 -2.11
C SER A 164 -32.47 -8.12 -2.87
N VAL A 165 -33.21 -9.23 -2.87
CA VAL A 165 -32.83 -10.48 -3.55
C VAL A 165 -33.80 -10.81 -4.70
N PHE A 166 -33.25 -10.87 -5.91
CA PHE A 166 -33.97 -11.20 -7.14
C PHE A 166 -33.47 -12.51 -7.72
N LYS A 167 -34.31 -13.16 -8.52
CA LYS A 167 -33.93 -14.33 -9.31
C LYS A 167 -34.48 -14.30 -10.73
N SER A 168 -33.76 -14.96 -11.62
CA SER A 168 -34.27 -15.46 -12.90
C SER A 168 -34.41 -16.98 -12.82
N GLU A 169 -35.29 -17.54 -13.66
CA GLU A 169 -35.43 -18.99 -13.88
C GLU A 169 -35.24 -19.35 -15.38
N ASP A 170 -34.89 -18.37 -16.22
CA ASP A 170 -34.83 -18.46 -17.68
C ASP A 170 -33.53 -17.86 -18.28
N GLY A 171 -32.45 -17.84 -17.49
CA GLY A 171 -31.12 -17.36 -17.88
C GLY A 171 -31.01 -15.84 -18.00
N GLY A 172 -31.83 -15.13 -17.24
CA GLY A 172 -31.87 -13.66 -17.15
C GLY A 172 -32.76 -12.98 -18.21
N SER A 173 -33.66 -13.72 -18.84
CA SER A 173 -34.65 -13.16 -19.78
C SER A 173 -35.75 -12.42 -19.02
N THR A 174 -36.24 -13.01 -17.91
CA THR A 174 -37.14 -12.41 -16.93
C THR A 174 -36.56 -12.51 -15.51
N TRP A 175 -37.04 -11.65 -14.63
CA TRP A 175 -36.56 -11.50 -13.26
C TRP A 175 -37.72 -11.22 -12.31
N SER A 176 -37.67 -11.80 -11.11
CA SER A 176 -38.65 -11.59 -10.05
C SER A 176 -37.98 -11.56 -8.67
N TRP A 177 -38.59 -10.85 -7.73
CA TRP A 177 -38.18 -10.86 -6.33
C TRP A 177 -38.31 -12.28 -5.72
N VAL A 178 -37.37 -12.66 -4.85
CA VAL A 178 -37.40 -13.95 -4.16
C VAL A 178 -38.40 -13.91 -3.00
N SER A 179 -39.65 -14.23 -3.32
CA SER A 179 -40.79 -14.19 -2.40
C SER A 179 -40.48 -14.75 -1.00
N GLY A 180 -40.85 -13.98 0.02
CA GLY A 180 -40.64 -14.31 1.43
C GLY A 180 -39.29 -13.87 2.00
N GLU A 181 -38.46 -13.15 1.24
CA GLU A 181 -37.24 -12.53 1.74
C GLU A 181 -37.56 -11.66 2.98
N PRO A 182 -36.72 -11.67 4.03
CA PRO A 182 -36.85 -10.72 5.13
C PRO A 182 -36.89 -9.27 4.63
N GLN A 183 -37.79 -8.46 5.17
CA GLN A 183 -37.97 -7.05 4.78
C GLN A 183 -37.68 -6.13 5.95
N PHE A 184 -36.44 -6.23 6.47
CA PHE A 184 -35.93 -5.37 7.56
C PHE A 184 -35.28 -4.07 7.05
N GLY A 185 -35.16 -3.90 5.73
CA GLY A 185 -34.40 -2.80 5.12
C GLY A 185 -32.88 -2.93 5.28
N PHE A 186 -32.39 -4.16 5.48
CA PHE A 186 -30.97 -4.48 5.56
C PHE A 186 -30.43 -4.84 4.17
N ILE A 187 -29.14 -4.61 3.98
CA ILE A 187 -28.40 -4.76 2.73
C ILE A 187 -27.81 -6.17 2.66
N PRO A 188 -27.96 -6.91 1.54
CA PRO A 188 -27.42 -8.27 1.40
C PRO A 188 -25.93 -8.23 1.03
N HIS A 189 -25.03 -8.43 1.99
CA HIS A 189 -23.58 -8.34 1.77
C HIS A 189 -23.03 -9.45 0.88
N LYS A 190 -23.42 -10.71 1.15
CA LYS A 190 -23.02 -11.89 0.39
C LYS A 190 -24.22 -12.78 0.10
N GLY A 191 -24.24 -13.43 -1.06
CA GLY A 191 -25.23 -14.46 -1.41
C GLY A 191 -24.54 -15.72 -1.93
N VAL A 192 -24.40 -16.75 -1.08
CA VAL A 192 -23.56 -17.92 -1.36
C VAL A 192 -24.41 -19.17 -1.54
N LEU A 193 -24.23 -19.87 -2.66
CA LEU A 193 -24.91 -21.14 -2.94
C LEU A 193 -24.21 -22.30 -2.23
N SER A 194 -24.97 -23.14 -1.52
CA SER A 194 -24.59 -24.52 -1.23
C SER A 194 -25.26 -25.45 -2.26
N PRO A 195 -24.52 -25.97 -3.26
CA PRO A 195 -25.11 -26.75 -4.35
C PRO A 195 -25.69 -28.09 -3.87
N ALA A 196 -25.01 -28.74 -2.92
CA ALA A 196 -25.42 -30.04 -2.39
C ALA A 196 -26.73 -29.95 -1.58
N GLU A 197 -26.94 -28.85 -0.85
CA GLU A 197 -28.17 -28.59 -0.08
C GLU A 197 -29.29 -27.97 -0.94
N LYS A 198 -28.93 -27.37 -2.09
CA LYS A 198 -29.80 -26.49 -2.90
C LYS A 198 -30.35 -25.32 -2.07
N VAL A 199 -29.44 -24.66 -1.38
CA VAL A 199 -29.70 -23.53 -0.50
C VAL A 199 -28.88 -22.32 -0.92
N LEU A 200 -29.51 -21.15 -0.93
CA LEU A 200 -28.81 -19.86 -0.98
C LEU A 200 -28.72 -19.30 0.44
N TYR A 201 -27.50 -19.09 0.94
CA TYR A 201 -27.22 -18.39 2.19
C TYR A 201 -26.99 -16.91 1.91
N VAL A 202 -27.55 -16.02 2.74
CA VAL A 202 -27.41 -14.56 2.59
C VAL A 202 -27.10 -13.91 3.93
N SER A 203 -26.03 -13.11 3.98
CA SER A 203 -25.67 -12.26 5.12
C SER A 203 -26.20 -10.84 4.91
N TYR A 204 -26.68 -10.21 5.97
CA TYR A 204 -27.26 -8.87 5.93
C TYR A 204 -26.66 -7.94 6.99
N ALA A 205 -26.53 -6.66 6.65
CA ALA A 205 -26.18 -5.57 7.56
C ALA A 205 -27.07 -4.34 7.33
N ASN A 206 -27.22 -3.47 8.33
CA ASN A 206 -27.95 -2.20 8.23
C ASN A 206 -27.12 -1.01 7.72
N GLY A 207 -25.84 -1.24 7.41
CA GLY A 207 -24.94 -0.32 6.71
C GLY A 207 -24.33 -1.01 5.49
N VAL A 208 -23.62 -0.27 4.64
CA VAL A 208 -22.99 -0.82 3.42
C VAL A 208 -21.58 -1.33 3.64
N GLY A 209 -20.96 -1.05 4.78
CA GLY A 209 -19.57 -1.35 5.03
C GLY A 209 -18.59 -0.49 4.20
N PRO A 210 -17.28 -0.70 4.40
CA PRO A 210 -16.71 -1.72 5.29
C PRO A 210 -16.64 -1.28 6.76
N TYR A 211 -16.91 -0.01 7.09
CA TYR A 211 -16.65 0.55 8.44
C TYR A 211 -17.85 0.56 9.40
N ASP A 212 -19.07 0.48 8.87
CA ASP A 212 -20.32 0.52 9.66
C ASP A 212 -20.95 -0.87 9.77
N GLY A 213 -22.28 -0.93 9.95
CA GLY A 213 -23.01 -2.15 10.31
C GLY A 213 -23.14 -2.32 11.83
N THR A 214 -24.30 -1.96 12.36
CA THR A 214 -24.64 -2.00 13.80
C THR A 214 -25.81 -2.94 14.12
N ASN A 215 -26.44 -3.51 13.08
CA ASN A 215 -27.42 -4.59 13.19
C ASN A 215 -27.43 -5.39 11.88
N GLY A 216 -27.89 -6.64 11.92
CA GLY A 216 -27.90 -7.54 10.77
C GLY A 216 -28.54 -8.89 11.08
N THR A 217 -28.74 -9.70 10.04
CA THR A 217 -29.21 -11.07 10.15
C THR A 217 -28.50 -11.98 9.16
N VAL A 218 -28.64 -13.29 9.34
CA VAL A 218 -28.20 -14.31 8.38
C VAL A 218 -29.38 -15.21 8.07
N HIS A 219 -29.66 -15.43 6.79
CA HIS A 219 -30.78 -16.24 6.35
C HIS A 219 -30.36 -17.31 5.35
N LYS A 220 -31.13 -18.40 5.30
CA LYS A 220 -31.05 -19.39 4.23
C LYS A 220 -32.36 -19.46 3.46
N TYR A 221 -32.27 -19.61 2.14
CA TYR A 221 -33.39 -19.85 1.23
C TYR A 221 -33.27 -21.26 0.66
N ASP A 222 -34.21 -22.13 1.03
CA ASP A 222 -34.37 -23.45 0.41
C ASP A 222 -34.96 -23.25 -0.99
N ILE A 223 -34.14 -23.47 -2.03
CA ILE A 223 -34.49 -23.23 -3.42
C ILE A 223 -35.60 -24.18 -3.89
N SER A 224 -35.65 -25.40 -3.34
CA SER A 224 -36.59 -26.44 -3.73
C SER A 224 -37.99 -26.23 -3.12
N LYS A 225 -38.04 -25.71 -1.89
CA LYS A 225 -39.30 -25.41 -1.17
C LYS A 225 -39.77 -23.96 -1.35
N GLY A 226 -38.88 -23.05 -1.72
CA GLY A 226 -39.15 -21.61 -1.78
C GLY A 226 -39.32 -20.97 -0.41
N ILE A 227 -38.61 -21.46 0.61
CA ILE A 227 -38.77 -21.05 2.01
C ILE A 227 -37.50 -20.37 2.52
N TRP A 228 -37.66 -19.18 3.10
CA TRP A 228 -36.63 -18.50 3.88
C TRP A 228 -36.64 -18.97 5.34
N THR A 229 -35.47 -19.02 5.98
CA THR A 229 -35.30 -19.33 7.40
C THR A 229 -34.23 -18.41 7.99
N ASP A 230 -34.55 -17.77 9.11
CA ASP A 230 -33.57 -17.05 9.93
C ASP A 230 -32.62 -18.06 10.60
N ILE A 231 -31.33 -17.82 10.44
CA ILE A 231 -30.23 -18.60 11.01
C ILE A 231 -29.19 -17.67 11.66
N SER A 232 -29.60 -16.48 12.12
CA SER A 232 -28.69 -15.48 12.67
C SER A 232 -27.97 -16.01 13.93
N PRO A 233 -26.62 -15.97 13.99
CA PRO A 233 -25.87 -16.43 15.17
C PRO A 233 -26.24 -15.72 16.48
N THR A 234 -26.56 -14.43 16.41
CA THR A 234 -27.06 -13.63 17.53
C THR A 234 -28.45 -13.09 17.18
N PRO A 235 -29.44 -13.11 18.11
CA PRO A 235 -30.75 -12.54 17.85
C PRO A 235 -30.68 -11.04 17.52
N MET A 236 -31.46 -10.61 16.52
CA MET A 236 -31.52 -9.21 16.05
C MET A 236 -31.80 -8.19 17.17
N SER A 237 -32.54 -8.59 18.21
CA SER A 237 -32.87 -7.75 19.38
C SER A 237 -31.68 -7.50 20.33
N SER A 238 -30.57 -8.20 20.15
CA SER A 238 -29.37 -8.12 20.99
C SER A 238 -28.05 -7.96 20.22
N VAL A 239 -28.07 -8.11 18.89
CA VAL A 239 -26.90 -7.91 18.03
C VAL A 239 -26.55 -6.42 17.92
N ASN A 240 -25.25 -6.10 17.91
CA ASN A 240 -24.71 -4.74 17.83
C ASN A 240 -23.77 -4.55 16.62
N TYR A 241 -23.85 -5.45 15.64
CA TYR A 241 -23.08 -5.49 14.40
C TYR A 241 -23.95 -6.05 13.26
N GLY A 242 -23.58 -5.77 12.02
CA GLY A 242 -24.09 -6.46 10.84
C GLY A 242 -23.36 -7.78 10.57
N TYR A 243 -23.73 -8.48 9.49
CA TYR A 243 -22.99 -9.66 9.01
C TYR A 243 -22.44 -9.41 7.60
N GLY A 244 -21.12 -9.48 7.47
CA GLY A 244 -20.37 -9.24 6.22
C GLY A 244 -20.01 -10.55 5.53
N GLY A 245 -18.74 -10.95 5.66
CA GLY A 245 -18.19 -12.14 5.02
C GLY A 245 -18.94 -13.43 5.36
N LEU A 246 -19.18 -14.26 4.35
CA LEU A 246 -19.97 -15.50 4.42
C LEU A 246 -19.34 -16.53 3.49
N SER A 247 -19.14 -17.76 3.96
CA SER A 247 -18.61 -18.86 3.17
C SER A 247 -19.27 -20.19 3.52
N VAL A 248 -19.32 -21.11 2.56
CA VAL A 248 -19.80 -22.49 2.73
C VAL A 248 -18.66 -23.46 2.44
N ASP A 249 -18.63 -24.61 3.11
CA ASP A 249 -17.69 -25.69 2.85
C ASP A 249 -18.29 -26.63 1.78
N LEU A 250 -17.77 -26.59 0.55
CA LEU A 250 -18.29 -27.40 -0.55
C LEU A 250 -18.00 -28.90 -0.41
N LEU A 251 -17.06 -29.29 0.45
CA LEU A 251 -16.75 -30.70 0.76
C LEU A 251 -17.57 -31.22 1.95
N LYS A 252 -18.10 -30.33 2.78
CA LYS A 252 -18.99 -30.65 3.92
C LYS A 252 -20.30 -29.86 3.88
N PRO A 253 -21.28 -30.29 3.07
CA PRO A 253 -22.61 -29.68 3.03
C PRO A 253 -23.23 -29.52 4.42
N GLY A 254 -23.85 -28.38 4.69
CA GLY A 254 -24.30 -27.96 6.02
C GLY A 254 -23.25 -27.23 6.86
N THR A 255 -21.98 -27.20 6.44
CA THR A 255 -20.93 -26.43 7.10
C THR A 255 -20.76 -25.05 6.45
N LEU A 256 -20.79 -24.00 7.27
CA LEU A 256 -20.64 -22.61 6.83
C LEU A 256 -20.04 -21.72 7.92
N MET A 257 -19.53 -20.57 7.52
CA MET A 257 -19.00 -19.54 8.41
C MET A 257 -19.50 -18.15 8.01
N VAL A 258 -19.69 -17.27 8.99
CA VAL A 258 -20.09 -15.88 8.79
C VAL A 258 -19.36 -14.96 9.78
N ALA A 259 -18.92 -13.81 9.30
CA ALA A 259 -18.26 -12.78 10.11
C ALA A 259 -19.22 -11.63 10.46
N ALA A 260 -19.01 -11.05 11.63
CA ALA A 260 -19.58 -9.77 12.00
C ALA A 260 -18.96 -8.62 11.19
N LEU A 261 -19.72 -7.54 11.04
CA LEU A 261 -19.36 -6.33 10.33
C LEU A 261 -20.09 -5.15 10.98
N ASN A 262 -19.52 -4.43 11.95
CA ASN A 262 -18.23 -4.69 12.60
C ASN A 262 -18.41 -4.81 14.12
N SER A 263 -17.85 -5.85 14.73
CA SER A 263 -17.70 -5.95 16.18
C SER A 263 -16.39 -5.24 16.60
N TRP A 264 -16.40 -3.90 16.57
CA TRP A 264 -15.24 -3.06 16.89
C TRP A 264 -14.67 -3.25 18.31
N TRP A 265 -15.42 -3.89 19.22
CA TRP A 265 -14.98 -4.18 20.58
C TRP A 265 -15.70 -5.43 21.13
N PRO A 266 -14.99 -6.32 21.86
CA PRO A 266 -13.56 -6.28 22.19
C PRO A 266 -12.63 -6.69 21.03
N ASP A 267 -13.17 -7.40 20.04
CA ASP A 267 -12.49 -7.92 18.84
C ASP A 267 -13.57 -8.41 17.85
N GLU A 268 -13.24 -8.58 16.57
CA GLU A 268 -14.21 -9.05 15.58
C GLU A 268 -14.72 -10.47 15.89
N LEU A 269 -15.95 -10.79 15.47
CA LEU A 269 -16.55 -12.13 15.65
C LEU A 269 -16.65 -12.88 14.33
N ILE A 270 -16.12 -14.11 14.31
CA ILE A 270 -16.38 -15.09 13.26
C ILE A 270 -17.16 -16.25 13.87
N TRP A 271 -18.23 -16.66 13.21
CA TRP A 271 -19.12 -17.73 13.62
C TRP A 271 -19.01 -18.90 12.65
N ARG A 272 -19.07 -20.14 13.17
CA ARG A 272 -19.08 -21.39 12.42
C ARG A 272 -20.30 -22.23 12.77
N SER A 273 -20.91 -22.85 11.76
CA SER A 273 -21.98 -23.84 11.89
C SER A 273 -21.64 -25.09 11.07
N THR A 274 -22.10 -26.25 11.51
CA THR A 274 -21.97 -27.56 10.83
C THR A 274 -23.33 -28.24 10.59
N ASP A 275 -24.43 -27.54 10.83
CA ASP A 275 -25.81 -28.03 10.79
C ASP A 275 -26.76 -27.10 9.99
N SER A 276 -26.23 -26.51 8.93
CA SER A 276 -26.91 -25.57 8.03
C SER A 276 -27.42 -24.30 8.75
N GLY A 277 -26.68 -23.82 9.76
CA GLY A 277 -27.00 -22.61 10.53
C GLY A 277 -28.04 -22.82 11.63
N SER A 278 -28.27 -24.07 12.06
CA SER A 278 -29.23 -24.36 13.14
C SER A 278 -28.62 -24.10 14.52
N THR A 279 -27.31 -24.29 14.66
CA THR A 279 -26.49 -23.88 15.80
C THR A 279 -25.19 -23.24 15.32
N TRP A 280 -24.59 -22.41 16.18
CA TRP A 280 -23.38 -21.65 15.87
C TRP A 280 -22.37 -21.69 17.03
N SER A 281 -21.09 -21.66 16.67
CA SER A 281 -19.95 -21.53 17.58
C SER A 281 -19.12 -20.30 17.18
N PRO A 282 -18.77 -19.41 18.12
CA PRO A 282 -17.95 -18.23 17.84
C PRO A 282 -16.45 -18.53 17.98
N ILE A 283 -15.61 -17.71 17.34
CA ILE A 283 -14.14 -17.80 17.40
C ILE A 283 -13.54 -17.33 18.74
N TRP A 284 -14.33 -16.62 19.56
CA TRP A 284 -14.05 -16.35 20.96
C TRP A 284 -15.37 -16.23 21.74
N ALA A 285 -15.33 -16.39 23.05
CA ALA A 285 -16.46 -16.09 23.93
C ALA A 285 -16.00 -15.41 25.22
N TRP A 286 -16.90 -14.65 25.86
CA TRP A 286 -16.68 -14.19 27.22
C TRP A 286 -16.53 -15.38 28.17
N ALA A 287 -15.49 -15.35 29.00
CA ALA A 287 -15.38 -16.20 30.18
C ALA A 287 -16.05 -15.46 31.35
N ASN A 288 -15.37 -15.32 32.49
CA ASN A 288 -15.76 -14.34 33.51
C ASN A 288 -15.23 -12.96 33.06
N TYR A 289 -16.13 -12.05 32.68
CA TYR A 289 -15.78 -10.69 32.27
C TYR A 289 -14.79 -10.03 33.25
N PRO A 290 -13.69 -9.41 32.79
CA PRO A 290 -13.34 -9.08 31.40
C PRO A 290 -12.59 -10.18 30.61
N ALA A 291 -12.39 -11.38 31.15
CA ALA A 291 -11.60 -12.41 30.47
C ALA A 291 -12.32 -13.00 29.23
N LEU A 292 -11.53 -13.30 28.19
CA LEU A 292 -11.95 -13.93 26.94
C LEU A 292 -11.40 -15.35 26.82
N ASN A 293 -12.26 -16.30 26.48
CA ASN A 293 -11.85 -17.58 25.91
C ASN A 293 -11.59 -17.34 24.41
N ARG A 294 -10.32 -17.25 24.00
CA ARG A 294 -9.94 -17.18 22.57
C ARG A 294 -9.79 -18.61 22.05
N TYR A 295 -10.58 -18.98 21.04
CA TYR A 295 -10.60 -20.33 20.47
C TYR A 295 -9.67 -20.46 19.27
N TYR A 296 -8.48 -19.86 19.41
CA TYR A 296 -7.46 -19.85 18.39
C TYR A 296 -6.06 -19.67 18.95
N ARG A 297 -5.07 -20.12 18.18
CA ARG A 297 -3.67 -19.68 18.26
C ARG A 297 -3.46 -18.50 17.31
N TYR A 298 -2.79 -17.45 17.76
CA TYR A 298 -2.41 -16.30 16.94
C TYR A 298 -0.96 -16.44 16.46
N ASP A 299 -0.72 -16.28 15.15
CA ASP A 299 0.60 -16.42 14.53
C ASP A 299 0.86 -15.33 13.47
N ILE A 300 1.44 -14.23 13.94
CA ILE A 300 1.88 -13.10 13.11
C ILE A 300 3.39 -13.11 12.86
N SER A 301 4.05 -14.29 12.90
CA SER A 301 5.51 -14.38 12.72
C SER A 301 6.02 -13.84 11.37
N ALA A 302 5.18 -13.84 10.34
CA ALA A 302 5.46 -13.22 9.04
C ALA A 302 5.33 -11.68 9.03
N ALA A 303 4.48 -11.11 9.88
CA ALA A 303 4.21 -9.67 9.97
C ALA A 303 4.08 -9.22 11.44
N PRO A 304 5.18 -9.22 12.23
CA PRO A 304 5.09 -9.06 13.68
C PRO A 304 4.57 -7.68 14.13
N TRP A 305 4.68 -6.67 13.26
CA TRP A 305 4.13 -5.34 13.46
C TRP A 305 2.60 -5.28 13.63
N LEU A 306 1.87 -6.34 13.26
CA LEU A 306 0.41 -6.43 13.43
C LEU A 306 -0.06 -6.37 14.88
N GLN A 307 0.85 -6.55 15.85
CA GLN A 307 0.55 -6.35 17.27
C GLN A 307 1.53 -5.37 17.90
N ASP A 308 1.02 -4.26 18.44
CA ASP A 308 1.83 -3.35 19.26
C ASP A 308 2.22 -4.05 20.57
N THR A 309 3.47 -4.49 20.65
CA THR A 309 4.05 -5.16 21.82
C THR A 309 4.18 -4.26 23.04
N THR A 310 3.97 -2.94 22.88
CA THR A 310 3.98 -1.94 23.96
C THR A 310 2.58 -1.52 24.43
N SER A 311 1.52 -2.02 23.78
CA SER A 311 0.14 -1.69 24.15
C SER A 311 -0.22 -2.19 25.55
N THR A 312 -0.86 -1.31 26.33
CA THR A 312 -1.42 -1.62 27.65
C THR A 312 -2.94 -1.74 27.63
N ALA A 313 -3.55 -1.93 26.46
CA ALA A 313 -5.00 -2.09 26.33
C ALA A 313 -5.46 -3.46 26.86
N ASP A 314 -6.53 -3.49 27.66
CA ASP A 314 -7.13 -4.72 28.18
C ASP A 314 -7.59 -5.66 27.04
N PHE A 315 -7.97 -5.07 25.91
CA PHE A 315 -8.37 -5.77 24.70
C PHE A 315 -7.53 -5.27 23.53
N VAL A 316 -6.70 -6.17 22.98
CA VAL A 316 -6.05 -6.00 21.68
C VAL A 316 -6.83 -6.84 20.67
N SER A 317 -7.21 -6.23 19.55
CA SER A 317 -7.82 -6.94 18.43
C SER A 317 -6.78 -7.86 17.78
N GLN A 318 -7.16 -9.12 17.57
CA GLN A 318 -6.37 -10.17 16.95
C GLN A 318 -7.15 -10.89 15.85
N VAL A 319 -8.48 -10.98 15.97
CA VAL A 319 -9.33 -11.48 14.87
C VAL A 319 -9.29 -10.48 13.72
N GLY A 320 -9.37 -9.18 14.02
CA GLY A 320 -9.25 -8.08 13.06
C GLY A 320 -10.47 -7.18 13.06
N TRP A 321 -10.81 -6.64 11.89
CA TRP A 321 -11.96 -5.75 11.63
C TRP A 321 -12.17 -5.65 10.11
N MET A 322 -13.34 -5.15 9.67
CA MET A 322 -13.73 -5.01 8.26
C MET A 322 -13.79 -6.35 7.52
N VAL A 323 -14.24 -7.42 8.19
CA VAL A 323 -14.22 -8.80 7.65
C VAL A 323 -15.37 -9.04 6.68
N GLU A 324 -15.24 -8.45 5.49
CA GLU A 324 -16.15 -8.58 4.35
C GLU A 324 -15.80 -9.78 3.46
N ALA A 325 -14.52 -10.12 3.35
CA ALA A 325 -14.05 -11.28 2.60
C ALA A 325 -13.74 -12.43 3.57
N LEU A 326 -14.44 -13.55 3.43
CA LEU A 326 -14.24 -14.79 4.18
C LEU A 326 -14.44 -15.97 3.21
N ALA A 327 -13.49 -16.88 3.14
CA ALA A 327 -13.50 -18.02 2.23
C ALA A 327 -12.97 -19.29 2.90
N ILE A 328 -13.72 -20.39 2.77
CA ILE A 328 -13.23 -21.75 2.96
C ILE A 328 -12.79 -22.25 1.58
N ASP A 329 -11.63 -22.91 1.49
CA ASP A 329 -11.14 -23.46 0.23
C ASP A 329 -12.10 -24.56 -0.27
N PRO A 330 -12.66 -24.45 -1.49
CA PRO A 330 -13.59 -25.44 -2.03
C PRO A 330 -12.94 -26.82 -2.29
N PHE A 331 -11.62 -26.95 -2.16
CA PHE A 331 -10.84 -28.18 -2.31
C PHE A 331 -10.16 -28.66 -1.02
N ASP A 332 -10.19 -27.88 0.07
CA ASP A 332 -9.68 -28.29 1.39
C ASP A 332 -10.46 -27.62 2.54
N SER A 333 -11.34 -28.36 3.20
CA SER A 333 -12.09 -27.92 4.40
C SER A 333 -11.24 -27.44 5.58
N ASN A 334 -9.91 -27.64 5.57
CA ASN A 334 -9.00 -27.06 6.56
C ASN A 334 -8.44 -25.70 6.15
N HIS A 335 -8.32 -25.41 4.85
CA HIS A 335 -7.77 -24.16 4.35
C HIS A 335 -8.86 -23.09 4.32
N TRP A 336 -8.56 -21.96 4.94
CA TRP A 336 -9.49 -20.84 5.03
C TRP A 336 -8.72 -19.53 5.11
N LEU A 337 -9.30 -18.48 4.53
CA LEU A 337 -8.74 -17.14 4.46
C LEU A 337 -9.83 -16.10 4.74
N TYR A 338 -9.46 -14.99 5.35
CA TYR A 338 -10.31 -13.81 5.45
C TYR A 338 -9.49 -12.52 5.42
N GLY A 339 -10.07 -11.49 4.80
CA GLY A 339 -9.49 -10.15 4.74
C GLY A 339 -9.83 -9.32 5.97
N THR A 340 -8.93 -8.42 6.35
CA THR A 340 -9.16 -7.38 7.36
C THR A 340 -8.76 -6.02 6.80
N GLY A 341 -8.98 -4.94 7.55
CA GLY A 341 -8.46 -3.62 7.19
C GLY A 341 -6.93 -3.46 7.21
N ALA A 342 -6.14 -4.51 7.52
CA ALA A 342 -4.67 -4.41 7.61
C ALA A 342 -3.88 -5.63 7.06
N THR A 343 -4.51 -6.81 6.92
CA THR A 343 -3.85 -8.06 6.47
C THR A 343 -4.87 -9.09 5.98
N ILE A 344 -4.38 -10.19 5.40
CA ILE A 344 -5.13 -11.43 5.21
C ILE A 344 -4.73 -12.41 6.32
N TYR A 345 -5.72 -12.94 7.03
CA TYR A 345 -5.56 -14.00 8.02
C TYR A 345 -6.14 -15.32 7.50
N GLY A 346 -5.70 -16.43 8.09
CA GLY A 346 -6.23 -17.75 7.79
C GLY A 346 -5.45 -18.88 8.44
N GLY A 347 -5.71 -20.10 7.98
CA GLY A 347 -5.02 -21.30 8.47
C GLY A 347 -5.25 -22.51 7.58
N HIS A 348 -4.61 -23.63 7.95
CA HIS A 348 -4.78 -24.96 7.34
C HIS A 348 -5.23 -25.99 8.39
N ASP A 349 -6.10 -25.56 9.31
CA ASP A 349 -6.56 -26.35 10.45
C ASP A 349 -8.03 -26.12 10.82
N LEU A 350 -8.86 -25.54 9.94
CA LEU A 350 -10.23 -25.13 10.27
C LEU A 350 -11.11 -26.23 10.90
N GLN A 351 -10.92 -27.51 10.54
CA GLN A 351 -11.68 -28.62 11.13
C GLN A 351 -11.32 -28.89 12.62
N GLN A 352 -10.22 -28.31 13.13
CA GLN A 352 -9.88 -28.37 14.55
C GLN A 352 -10.84 -27.54 15.42
N TRP A 353 -11.55 -26.58 14.83
CA TRP A 353 -12.69 -25.88 15.47
C TRP A 353 -13.75 -26.89 15.95
N ASP A 354 -14.12 -27.84 15.11
CA ASP A 354 -15.21 -28.79 15.39
C ASP A 354 -14.81 -29.88 16.41
N THR A 355 -13.50 -30.12 16.58
CA THR A 355 -12.97 -31.27 17.34
C THR A 355 -12.31 -30.91 18.66
N ILE A 356 -11.51 -29.83 18.69
CA ILE A 356 -10.82 -29.34 19.89
C ILE A 356 -11.14 -27.88 20.22
N HIS A 357 -11.98 -27.21 19.40
CA HIS A 357 -12.37 -25.82 19.58
C HIS A 357 -11.17 -24.86 19.58
N ASN A 358 -10.24 -25.08 18.65
CA ASN A 358 -9.06 -24.24 18.46
C ASN A 358 -8.59 -24.31 16.99
N VAL A 359 -8.27 -23.17 16.39
CA VAL A 359 -7.72 -23.04 15.02
C VAL A 359 -6.54 -22.06 15.01
N THR A 360 -5.78 -21.98 13.92
CA THR A 360 -4.71 -20.97 13.80
C THR A 360 -5.22 -19.75 13.03
N LEU A 361 -5.11 -18.57 13.66
CA LEU A 361 -5.13 -17.27 12.99
C LEU A 361 -3.69 -16.91 12.60
N LYS A 362 -3.28 -17.30 11.40
CA LYS A 362 -1.96 -17.02 10.85
C LYS A 362 -2.05 -15.84 9.87
N SER A 363 -1.10 -14.89 9.94
CA SER A 363 -0.91 -13.92 8.85
C SER A 363 -0.46 -14.66 7.58
N MET A 364 -1.20 -14.46 6.48
CA MET A 364 -1.01 -15.16 5.21
C MET A 364 -0.94 -14.19 4.00
N ALA A 365 -0.60 -12.93 4.26
CA ALA A 365 -0.44 -11.87 3.26
C ALA A 365 0.99 -11.77 2.68
N ASP A 366 1.81 -12.83 2.76
CA ASP A 366 3.18 -12.85 2.24
C ASP A 366 3.21 -12.47 0.74
N GLY A 367 3.91 -11.37 0.41
CA GLY A 367 3.99 -10.82 -0.95
C GLY A 367 2.89 -9.80 -1.32
N ILE A 368 1.97 -9.49 -0.41
CA ILE A 368 1.01 -8.39 -0.56
C ILE A 368 1.58 -7.15 0.13
N GLU A 369 1.72 -6.07 -0.63
CA GLU A 369 2.08 -4.74 -0.17
C GLU A 369 0.98 -3.79 -0.64
N GLU A 370 0.24 -3.18 0.30
CA GLU A 370 -0.93 -2.33 -0.01
C GLU A 370 -0.90 -0.96 0.72
N THR A 371 0.18 -0.66 1.45
CA THR A 371 0.26 0.61 2.20
C THR A 371 0.26 1.84 1.29
N ALA A 372 -0.37 2.92 1.76
CA ALA A 372 -0.23 4.25 1.19
C ALA A 372 0.95 4.98 1.84
N VAL A 373 2.02 5.21 1.08
CA VAL A 373 3.29 5.75 1.58
C VAL A 373 3.34 7.26 1.45
N LEU A 374 3.51 7.96 2.57
CA LEU A 374 3.35 9.41 2.67
C LEU A 374 4.68 10.18 2.76
N SER A 375 5.74 9.52 3.20
CA SER A 375 7.12 10.05 3.22
C SER A 375 8.15 8.94 3.38
N LEU A 376 9.33 9.13 2.78
CA LEU A 376 10.48 8.22 2.82
C LEU A 376 11.76 9.02 3.06
N ILE A 377 12.57 8.63 4.05
CA ILE A 377 13.88 9.24 4.30
C ILE A 377 14.96 8.19 4.58
N THR A 378 16.19 8.52 4.20
CA THR A 378 17.39 7.68 4.35
C THR A 378 18.46 8.47 5.12
N PRO A 379 18.34 8.62 6.45
CA PRO A 379 19.21 9.51 7.23
C PRO A 379 20.65 8.97 7.23
N PRO A 380 21.68 9.79 6.90
CA PRO A 380 23.06 9.32 6.80
C PRO A 380 23.58 8.67 8.09
N GLY A 381 23.93 7.38 8.01
CA GLY A 381 24.40 6.57 9.15
C GLY A 381 23.29 5.86 9.94
N GLY A 382 22.02 5.99 9.53
CA GLY A 382 20.87 5.30 10.10
C GLY A 382 20.52 3.99 9.39
N PRO A 383 19.24 3.55 9.46
CA PRO A 383 18.76 2.38 8.71
C PRO A 383 18.77 2.62 7.19
N PRO A 384 18.72 1.54 6.38
CA PRO A 384 18.42 1.62 4.95
C PRO A 384 17.24 2.55 4.60
N LEU A 385 16.16 2.52 5.41
CA LEU A 385 14.96 3.31 5.18
C LEU A 385 14.18 3.60 6.47
N LEU A 386 13.60 4.80 6.55
CA LEU A 386 12.45 5.12 7.42
C LEU A 386 11.25 5.45 6.53
N SER A 387 10.07 4.91 6.86
CA SER A 387 8.84 5.16 6.12
C SER A 387 7.70 5.69 6.99
N ALA A 388 6.99 6.69 6.49
CA ALA A 388 5.72 7.17 7.02
C ALA A 388 4.60 6.64 6.12
N VAL A 389 3.60 5.97 6.69
CA VAL A 389 2.50 5.34 5.95
C VAL A 389 1.14 5.68 6.57
N GLY A 390 0.08 5.51 5.78
CA GLY A 390 -1.30 5.46 6.28
C GLY A 390 -1.57 4.23 7.14
N ASP A 391 -2.55 4.37 8.04
CA ASP A 391 -3.25 3.34 8.83
C ASP A 391 -2.43 2.52 9.85
N ILE A 392 -1.19 2.13 9.50
CA ILE A 392 -0.26 1.37 10.34
C ILE A 392 0.98 2.19 10.75
N GLY A 393 0.87 3.53 10.71
CA GLY A 393 1.81 4.49 11.27
C GLY A 393 3.08 4.67 10.44
N GLY A 394 4.03 3.75 10.54
CA GLY A 394 5.37 3.90 9.97
C GLY A 394 6.43 3.01 10.61
N PHE A 395 7.58 2.87 9.95
CA PHE A 395 8.52 1.79 10.24
C PHE A 395 10.00 2.21 10.19
N TYR A 396 10.79 1.54 11.04
CA TYR A 396 12.24 1.48 10.98
C TYR A 396 12.62 0.20 10.21
N HIS A 397 13.11 0.33 8.97
CA HIS A 397 13.50 -0.81 8.14
C HIS A 397 14.97 -1.14 8.38
N SER A 398 15.24 -2.05 9.32
CA SER A 398 16.61 -2.56 9.58
C SER A 398 17.16 -3.45 8.46
N SER A 399 16.26 -4.01 7.65
CA SER A 399 16.46 -4.83 6.46
C SER A 399 15.35 -4.48 5.48
N LEU A 400 15.61 -4.59 4.18
CA LEU A 400 14.58 -4.42 3.14
C LEU A 400 13.83 -5.72 2.84
N ASP A 401 14.43 -6.87 3.20
CA ASP A 401 13.92 -8.21 2.92
C ASP A 401 13.32 -8.87 4.18
N THR A 402 12.88 -8.09 5.17
CA THR A 402 12.37 -8.60 6.45
C THR A 402 11.34 -7.66 7.04
N ALA A 403 10.15 -8.18 7.34
CA ALA A 403 9.07 -7.39 7.95
C ALA A 403 9.54 -6.69 9.24
N PRO A 404 9.25 -5.38 9.41
CA PRO A 404 9.52 -4.67 10.65
C PRO A 404 8.86 -5.36 11.85
N SER A 405 9.55 -5.40 12.99
CA SER A 405 9.03 -6.08 14.18
C SER A 405 7.93 -5.32 14.91
N GLN A 406 7.79 -4.01 14.66
CA GLN A 406 6.98 -3.08 15.45
C GLN A 406 6.83 -1.76 14.66
N ALA A 407 5.64 -1.18 14.64
CA ALA A 407 5.40 0.17 14.10
C ALA A 407 5.90 1.28 15.04
N PHE A 408 6.03 2.51 14.56
CA PHE A 408 6.38 3.65 15.40
C PHE A 408 5.40 3.83 16.58
N HIS A 409 5.94 3.75 17.79
CA HIS A 409 5.23 3.91 19.05
C HIS A 409 5.88 5.00 19.91
N ASN A 410 5.28 5.32 21.06
CA ASN A 410 5.69 6.40 21.97
C ASN A 410 5.99 7.77 21.30
N PRO A 411 4.99 8.46 20.72
CA PRO A 411 3.57 8.10 20.62
C PRO A 411 3.24 7.19 19.42
N THR A 412 2.19 6.38 19.52
CA THR A 412 1.65 5.58 18.42
C THR A 412 0.68 6.42 17.58
N TYR A 413 0.80 6.36 16.26
CA TYR A 413 -0.07 7.06 15.30
C TYR A 413 -0.72 6.05 14.36
N GLY A 414 -1.99 6.28 14.00
CA GLY A 414 -2.62 5.54 12.91
C GLY A 414 -1.96 5.90 11.57
N THR A 415 -1.78 7.20 11.31
CA THR A 415 -1.07 7.67 10.10
C THR A 415 0.09 8.57 10.48
N THR A 416 1.32 8.27 10.06
CA THR A 416 2.42 9.26 10.10
C THR A 416 2.37 10.07 8.81
N ARG A 417 2.21 11.39 8.91
CA ARG A 417 2.03 12.27 7.74
C ARG A 417 3.36 12.65 7.06
N ASP A 418 4.44 12.72 7.82
CA ASP A 418 5.76 13.09 7.29
C ASP A 418 6.93 12.79 8.26
N LEU A 419 8.14 12.78 7.69
CA LEU A 419 9.42 12.52 8.36
C LEU A 419 10.49 13.50 7.84
N ASP A 420 11.36 14.01 8.71
CA ASP A 420 12.58 14.72 8.29
C ASP A 420 13.73 14.52 9.30
N TYR A 421 14.98 14.69 8.83
CA TYR A 421 16.18 14.56 9.66
C TYR A 421 17.01 15.85 9.73
N ALA A 422 17.67 16.07 10.87
CA ALA A 422 18.56 17.20 11.09
C ALA A 422 19.91 16.99 10.38
N GLY A 423 20.26 17.85 9.42
CA GLY A 423 21.36 17.60 8.48
C GLY A 423 22.77 17.54 9.09
N ASN A 424 23.07 18.34 10.12
CA ASN A 424 24.34 18.30 10.85
C ASN A 424 24.34 17.25 11.97
N LYS A 425 23.17 16.73 12.36
CA LYS A 425 23.01 15.71 13.42
C LYS A 425 22.02 14.61 12.97
N PRO A 426 22.33 13.81 11.92
CA PRO A 426 21.36 12.96 11.21
C PRO A 426 20.72 11.83 12.03
N ALA A 427 21.26 11.54 13.22
CA ALA A 427 20.59 10.70 14.23
C ALA A 427 19.26 11.29 14.73
N ASN A 428 19.06 12.61 14.60
CA ASN A 428 17.88 13.29 15.09
C ASN A 428 16.83 13.40 13.98
N ILE A 429 15.67 12.79 14.23
CA ILE A 429 14.54 12.69 13.30
C ILE A 429 13.32 13.33 13.95
N VAL A 430 12.49 14.01 13.15
CA VAL A 430 11.14 14.45 13.53
C VAL A 430 10.10 13.72 12.70
N ARG A 431 8.96 13.40 13.30
CA ARG A 431 7.74 12.95 12.61
C ARG A 431 6.52 13.71 13.10
N SER A 432 5.50 13.81 12.27
CA SER A 432 4.14 14.19 12.71
C SER A 432 3.11 13.15 12.26
N GLY A 433 2.00 13.04 12.98
CA GLY A 433 0.97 12.06 12.64
C GLY A 433 -0.29 12.11 13.49
N GLU A 434 -1.19 11.18 13.21
CA GLU A 434 -2.58 11.20 13.63
C GLU A 434 -2.85 10.25 14.80
N SER A 435 -3.43 10.82 15.86
CA SER A 435 -3.91 10.14 17.06
C SER A 435 -4.91 11.06 17.76
N ASP A 436 -5.98 10.53 18.34
CA ASP A 436 -6.92 11.33 19.14
C ASP A 436 -6.47 11.52 20.58
N THR A 437 -5.53 10.68 21.05
CA THR A 437 -5.11 10.60 22.46
C THR A 437 -3.67 11.04 22.70
N ALA A 438 -2.82 11.07 21.67
CA ALA A 438 -1.39 11.35 21.79
C ALA A 438 -0.97 12.69 21.16
N ILE A 439 0.21 13.18 21.58
CA ILE A 439 0.84 14.39 21.03
C ILE A 439 1.29 14.13 19.58
N LYS A 440 0.95 15.05 18.66
CA LYS A 440 0.97 14.83 17.20
C LYS A 440 2.30 15.16 16.50
N VAL A 441 3.33 15.53 17.25
CA VAL A 441 4.73 15.65 16.79
C VAL A 441 5.62 14.84 17.73
N ALA A 442 6.61 14.16 17.19
CA ALA A 442 7.54 13.32 17.95
C ALA A 442 8.98 13.43 17.41
N LEU A 443 9.94 13.33 18.33
CA LEU A 443 11.37 13.40 18.07
C LEU A 443 12.06 12.08 18.41
N SER A 444 13.07 11.75 17.62
CA SER A 444 14.02 10.67 17.87
C SER A 444 15.43 11.24 17.86
N SER A 445 16.35 10.62 18.59
CA SER A 445 17.80 10.92 18.61
C SER A 445 18.68 9.71 18.25
N ASP A 446 18.06 8.63 17.76
CA ASP A 446 18.68 7.33 17.44
C ASP A 446 18.27 6.79 16.06
N PHE A 447 18.11 7.70 15.08
CA PHE A 447 17.70 7.42 13.70
C PHE A 447 16.28 6.82 13.58
N GLY A 448 15.34 7.23 14.44
CA GLY A 448 13.94 6.81 14.38
C GLY A 448 13.68 5.44 15.01
N LYS A 449 14.63 4.88 15.77
CA LYS A 449 14.51 3.57 16.42
C LYS A 449 13.68 3.65 17.71
N SER A 450 13.82 4.74 18.45
CA SER A 450 12.96 5.12 19.57
C SER A 450 12.49 6.57 19.41
N TRP A 451 11.36 6.90 20.04
CA TRP A 451 10.68 8.18 19.90
C TRP A 451 10.27 8.72 21.26
N ASN A 452 10.11 10.05 21.33
CA ASN A 452 9.51 10.78 22.43
C ASN A 452 8.57 11.86 21.86
N ALA A 453 7.52 12.23 22.59
CA ALA A 453 6.66 13.33 22.19
C ALA A 453 7.42 14.69 22.20
N ASP A 454 7.17 15.53 21.20
CA ASP A 454 7.57 16.95 21.24
C ASP A 454 6.51 17.75 21.99
N TYR A 455 6.81 18.15 23.23
CA TYR A 455 5.92 18.95 24.06
C TYR A 455 5.73 20.41 23.59
N GLY A 456 6.40 20.82 22.51
CA GLY A 456 6.01 22.01 21.74
C GLY A 456 4.64 21.84 21.06
N ALA A 457 4.25 20.60 20.75
CA ALA A 457 2.95 20.21 20.24
C ALA A 457 2.02 19.66 21.34
N SER A 458 0.74 19.51 20.97
CA SER A 458 -0.31 18.94 21.83
C SER A 458 -1.13 17.88 21.05
N THR A 459 -2.17 17.34 21.69
CA THR A 459 -3.22 16.55 21.03
C THR A 459 -4.10 17.39 20.08
N SER A 460 -4.11 18.72 20.22
CA SER A 460 -4.86 19.64 19.35
C SER A 460 -4.03 20.22 18.18
N THR A 461 -2.70 20.06 18.19
CA THR A 461 -1.84 20.43 17.05
C THR A 461 -2.20 19.58 15.83
N ALA A 462 -2.72 20.18 14.76
CA ALA A 462 -2.96 19.45 13.52
C ALA A 462 -1.65 18.90 12.93
N PRO A 463 -1.57 17.63 12.51
CA PRO A 463 -0.36 17.06 11.90
C PRO A 463 -0.20 17.54 10.45
N GLY A 464 0.93 17.22 9.83
CA GLY A 464 1.22 17.64 8.46
C GLY A 464 2.66 17.39 8.01
N LYS A 465 3.16 18.24 7.12
CA LYS A 465 4.55 18.17 6.63
C LYS A 465 5.51 18.82 7.63
N VAL A 466 6.69 18.24 7.82
CA VAL A 466 7.68 18.72 8.80
C VAL A 466 9.05 18.96 8.17
N ALA A 467 9.77 19.95 8.69
CA ALA A 467 11.18 20.17 8.39
C ALA A 467 11.97 20.43 9.67
N TYR A 468 13.11 19.78 9.83
CA TYR A 468 13.96 19.86 11.03
C TYR A 468 15.24 20.64 10.72
N SER A 469 15.56 21.65 11.53
CA SER A 469 16.78 22.45 11.36
C SER A 469 18.06 21.59 11.38
N ALA A 470 19.12 22.10 10.75
CA ALA A 470 20.37 21.36 10.58
C ALA A 470 20.94 20.83 11.91
N ASP A 471 20.84 21.58 12.99
CA ASP A 471 21.37 21.27 14.32
C ASP A 471 20.32 20.67 15.27
N ALA A 472 19.15 20.23 14.77
CA ALA A 472 18.11 19.54 15.53
C ALA A 472 17.50 20.36 16.69
N ASP A 473 17.33 21.66 16.51
CA ASP A 473 16.75 22.57 17.52
C ASP A 473 15.41 23.20 17.15
N THR A 474 15.03 23.17 15.87
CA THR A 474 13.85 23.89 15.36
C THR A 474 13.04 23.02 14.42
N VAL A 475 11.75 22.85 14.71
CA VAL A 475 10.78 22.14 13.88
C VAL A 475 9.86 23.15 13.20
N LEU A 476 9.81 23.14 11.87
CA LEU A 476 8.79 23.80 11.07
C LEU A 476 7.71 22.77 10.69
N LEU A 477 6.45 23.10 10.94
CA LEU A 477 5.27 22.27 10.68
C LEU A 477 4.32 23.01 9.73
N MET A 478 3.97 22.38 8.61
CA MET A 478 2.88 22.81 7.73
C MET A 478 1.69 21.88 7.92
N SER A 479 0.65 22.35 8.61
CA SER A 479 -0.58 21.61 8.89
C SER A 479 -1.78 22.19 8.14
N SER A 480 -2.96 21.60 8.30
CA SER A 480 -4.23 22.16 7.80
C SER A 480 -4.56 23.55 8.38
N GLY A 481 -3.97 23.93 9.51
CA GLY A 481 -4.08 25.26 10.11
C GLY A 481 -3.07 26.29 9.59
N GLY A 482 -2.14 25.89 8.72
CA GLY A 482 -1.07 26.74 8.19
C GLY A 482 0.33 26.36 8.68
N ALA A 483 1.27 27.29 8.54
CA ALA A 483 2.66 27.13 8.98
C ALA A 483 2.82 27.48 10.46
N PHE A 484 3.59 26.67 11.19
CA PHE A 484 3.95 26.88 12.58
C PHE A 484 5.41 26.49 12.82
N VAL A 485 6.07 27.15 13.77
CA VAL A 485 7.46 26.84 14.17
C VAL A 485 7.57 26.62 15.68
N SER A 486 8.36 25.61 16.06
CA SER A 486 8.80 25.36 17.44
C SER A 486 10.33 25.38 17.48
N HIS A 487 10.91 26.05 18.48
CA HIS A 487 12.35 26.11 18.72
C HIS A 487 12.63 25.64 20.15
N PHE A 488 13.56 24.71 20.35
CA PHE A 488 13.82 24.01 21.61
C PHE A 488 12.55 23.46 22.29
N THR A 489 11.67 22.81 21.53
CA THR A 489 10.38 22.24 22.01
C THR A 489 9.46 23.26 22.71
N ASN A 490 9.64 24.56 22.46
CA ASN A 490 8.68 25.58 22.91
C ASN A 490 7.34 25.42 22.15
N PRO A 491 6.22 25.92 22.69
CA PRO A 491 4.92 25.85 22.02
C PRO A 491 4.97 26.38 20.57
N PHE A 492 4.36 25.64 19.64
CA PHE A 492 4.32 26.03 18.22
C PHE A 492 3.67 27.41 18.01
N VAL A 493 4.40 28.32 17.34
CA VAL A 493 3.95 29.68 17.01
C VAL A 493 3.63 29.78 15.52
N SER A 494 2.53 30.45 15.14
CA SER A 494 2.12 30.60 13.74
C SER A 494 3.09 31.47 12.92
N VAL A 495 3.38 31.02 11.69
CA VAL A 495 4.27 31.68 10.72
C VAL A 495 3.44 32.19 9.54
N SER A 496 2.64 33.25 9.77
CA SER A 496 1.68 33.80 8.81
C SER A 496 2.29 34.38 7.52
N SER A 497 3.62 34.52 7.47
CA SER A 497 4.36 34.97 6.28
C SER A 497 4.57 33.86 5.23
N LEU A 498 4.34 32.59 5.61
CA LEU A 498 4.35 31.45 4.68
C LEU A 498 2.91 31.03 4.36
N PRO A 499 2.49 30.94 3.08
CA PRO A 499 1.13 30.56 2.72
C PRO A 499 0.73 29.15 3.19
N LEU A 500 -0.56 28.97 3.53
CA LEU A 500 -1.17 27.67 3.80
C LEU A 500 -0.91 26.71 2.62
N GLY A 501 -0.58 25.46 2.95
CA GLY A 501 -0.33 24.40 1.96
C GLY A 501 1.00 24.52 1.22
N ALA A 502 1.91 25.42 1.64
CA ALA A 502 3.23 25.50 1.02
C ALA A 502 4.05 24.21 1.24
N ALA A 503 4.75 23.76 0.19
CA ALA A 503 5.83 22.79 0.33
C ALA A 503 6.94 23.41 1.19
N ILE A 504 7.51 22.64 2.13
CA ILE A 504 8.55 23.10 3.05
C ILE A 504 9.81 22.23 3.02
N ALA A 505 10.95 22.82 3.38
CA ALA A 505 12.20 22.11 3.66
C ALA A 505 13.09 22.94 4.60
N SER A 506 14.02 22.29 5.29
CA SER A 506 15.11 22.94 6.03
C SER A 506 16.42 22.82 5.25
N ASP A 507 17.33 23.78 5.40
CA ASP A 507 18.70 23.60 4.92
C ASP A 507 19.43 22.56 5.78
N LYS A 508 20.18 21.64 5.17
CA LYS A 508 20.86 20.55 5.90
C LYS A 508 22.23 20.94 6.45
N ARG A 509 22.68 22.18 6.24
CA ARG A 509 23.98 22.67 6.71
C ARG A 509 23.87 23.98 7.48
N ASN A 510 23.04 24.93 7.04
CA ASN A 510 22.79 26.18 7.74
C ASN A 510 21.55 26.08 8.63
N ASN A 511 21.76 26.04 9.94
CA ASN A 511 20.70 25.83 10.93
C ASN A 511 19.58 26.89 10.92
N SER A 512 19.88 28.15 10.53
CA SER A 512 18.88 29.22 10.57
C SER A 512 17.99 29.30 9.33
N VAL A 513 18.20 28.45 8.33
CA VAL A 513 17.56 28.57 7.02
C VAL A 513 16.49 27.51 6.78
N PHE A 514 15.32 28.00 6.40
CA PHE A 514 14.19 27.19 5.95
C PHE A 514 13.65 27.71 4.61
N TYR A 515 13.00 26.84 3.86
CA TYR A 515 12.50 27.08 2.52
C TYR A 515 11.00 26.78 2.46
N GLY A 516 10.29 27.55 1.64
CA GLY A 516 8.85 27.42 1.42
C GLY A 516 8.49 27.64 -0.05
N GLY A 517 7.44 26.99 -0.53
CA GLY A 517 6.99 27.11 -1.92
C GLY A 517 5.48 26.96 -2.05
N SER A 518 4.81 27.95 -2.63
CA SER A 518 3.36 27.96 -2.84
C SER A 518 2.98 28.86 -4.00
N ALA A 519 1.90 28.54 -4.73
CA ALA A 519 1.39 29.33 -5.86
C ALA A 519 2.48 29.78 -6.85
N GLY A 520 3.33 28.83 -7.29
CA GLY A 520 4.48 29.09 -8.18
C GLY A 520 5.55 30.05 -7.64
N SER A 521 5.53 30.37 -6.34
CA SER A 521 6.42 31.33 -5.69
C SER A 521 7.32 30.62 -4.69
N PHE A 522 8.59 31.05 -4.62
CA PHE A 522 9.55 30.53 -3.65
C PHE A 522 9.79 31.52 -2.51
N TYR A 523 9.97 30.99 -1.31
CA TYR A 523 10.12 31.71 -0.06
C TYR A 523 11.34 31.18 0.70
N ALA A 524 12.06 32.06 1.38
CA ALA A 524 13.15 31.68 2.27
C ALA A 524 13.02 32.40 3.62
N SER A 525 13.36 31.68 4.68
CA SER A 525 13.64 32.19 6.02
C SER A 525 15.15 32.11 6.26
N SER A 526 15.69 33.08 7.00
CA SER A 526 17.05 33.03 7.56
C SER A 526 17.06 33.21 9.09
N ASP A 527 15.89 33.16 9.71
CA ASP A 527 15.58 33.47 11.11
C ASP A 527 14.89 32.28 11.79
N ILE A 528 15.48 31.08 11.62
CA ILE A 528 15.00 29.81 12.18
C ILE A 528 13.52 29.52 11.85
N GLY A 529 13.04 29.90 10.66
CA GLY A 529 11.66 29.66 10.23
C GLY A 529 10.61 30.57 10.87
N THR A 530 11.01 31.62 11.61
CA THR A 530 10.04 32.54 12.24
C THR A 530 9.43 33.55 11.27
N SER A 531 10.12 33.90 10.18
CA SER A 531 9.51 34.64 9.07
C SER A 531 10.03 34.22 7.70
N PHE A 532 9.17 34.31 6.69
CA PHE A 532 9.47 33.95 5.31
C PHE A 532 9.32 35.16 4.38
N LEU A 533 10.32 35.38 3.52
CA LEU A 533 10.27 36.37 2.46
C LEU A 533 10.14 35.67 1.12
N LYS A 534 9.17 36.10 0.28
CA LYS A 534 9.13 35.68 -1.13
C LYS A 534 10.40 36.18 -1.82
N THR A 535 11.22 35.25 -2.30
CA THR A 535 12.48 35.58 -2.98
C THR A 535 12.29 35.73 -4.49
N THR A 536 11.45 34.89 -5.10
CA THR A 536 11.18 34.91 -6.56
C THR A 536 9.90 34.16 -6.95
N SER A 537 9.52 34.23 -8.23
CA SER A 537 8.52 33.37 -8.88
C SER A 537 9.23 32.35 -9.79
N LEU A 538 8.70 31.13 -9.86
CA LEU A 538 9.26 30.00 -10.61
C LEU A 538 8.70 29.97 -12.05
N GLY A 539 9.12 30.94 -12.86
CA GLY A 539 8.64 31.08 -14.24
C GLY A 539 7.13 31.32 -14.31
N SER A 540 6.42 30.48 -15.07
CA SER A 540 4.96 30.50 -15.23
C SER A 540 4.24 29.46 -14.37
N SER A 541 4.91 28.87 -13.38
CA SER A 541 4.33 27.90 -12.45
C SER A 541 3.13 28.47 -11.70
N THR A 542 2.13 27.63 -11.45
CA THR A 542 1.02 27.91 -10.54
C THR A 542 1.02 27.04 -9.29
N ALA A 543 1.83 25.96 -9.23
CA ALA A 543 1.95 25.09 -8.07
C ALA A 543 3.40 24.66 -7.81
N VAL A 544 3.79 24.66 -6.52
CA VAL A 544 5.06 24.06 -6.08
C VAL A 544 4.73 22.72 -5.45
N ASN A 545 5.32 21.65 -6.00
CA ASN A 545 4.98 20.27 -5.62
C ASN A 545 5.92 19.75 -4.53
N GLN A 546 7.22 19.99 -4.64
CA GLN A 546 8.19 19.56 -3.64
C GLN A 546 9.47 20.40 -3.66
N ILE A 547 10.09 20.53 -2.49
CA ILE A 547 11.42 21.12 -2.32
C ILE A 547 12.38 20.00 -1.85
N ARG A 548 13.58 19.97 -2.43
CA ARG A 548 14.71 19.16 -1.94
C ARG A 548 15.95 20.04 -1.85
N VAL A 549 16.79 19.76 -0.88
CA VAL A 549 18.00 20.53 -0.57
C VAL A 549 19.21 19.63 -0.68
N HIS A 550 20.37 20.18 -1.07
CA HIS A 550 21.59 19.40 -1.12
C HIS A 550 22.05 19.02 0.31
N PRO A 551 22.22 17.73 0.64
CA PRO A 551 22.46 17.31 2.02
C PRO A 551 23.83 17.75 2.56
N LEU A 552 24.77 18.12 1.68
CA LEU A 552 26.14 18.51 2.06
C LEU A 552 26.48 19.99 1.78
N VAL A 553 25.62 20.78 1.14
CA VAL A 553 25.93 22.14 0.65
C VAL A 553 24.77 23.07 0.98
N ALA A 554 25.04 24.11 1.77
CA ALA A 554 24.04 25.09 2.14
C ALA A 554 23.63 25.97 0.94
N GLY A 555 22.35 26.29 0.82
CA GLY A 555 21.82 27.17 -0.21
C GLY A 555 21.67 26.56 -1.61
N ASP A 556 21.99 25.27 -1.76
CA ASP A 556 21.73 24.48 -2.97
C ASP A 556 20.36 23.78 -2.84
N VAL A 557 19.41 24.19 -3.68
CA VAL A 557 17.97 23.87 -3.55
C VAL A 557 17.34 23.57 -4.89
N TRP A 558 16.57 22.48 -4.94
CA TRP A 558 15.78 22.01 -6.06
C TRP A 558 14.29 22.10 -5.78
N VAL A 559 13.50 22.45 -6.79
CA VAL A 559 12.05 22.63 -6.66
C VAL A 559 11.32 22.02 -7.85
N THR A 560 10.38 21.10 -7.61
CA THR A 560 9.45 20.61 -8.62
C THR A 560 8.15 21.39 -8.62
N THR A 561 7.55 21.53 -9.80
CA THR A 561 6.35 22.32 -10.06
C THR A 561 5.47 21.70 -11.15
N ASP A 562 4.27 22.24 -11.30
CA ASP A 562 3.37 22.05 -12.45
C ASP A 562 3.97 22.44 -13.82
N THR A 563 5.13 23.09 -13.86
CA THR A 563 5.80 23.53 -15.10
C THR A 563 7.23 22.98 -15.26
N GLY A 564 7.70 22.14 -14.34
CA GLY A 564 9.00 21.47 -14.41
C GLY A 564 9.86 21.56 -13.14
N LEU A 565 11.17 21.38 -13.31
CA LEU A 565 12.19 21.35 -12.26
C LEU A 565 13.04 22.63 -12.30
N TYR A 566 13.35 23.18 -11.13
CA TYR A 566 14.11 24.41 -10.97
C TYR A 566 15.24 24.19 -9.96
N HIS A 567 16.41 24.78 -10.22
CA HIS A 567 17.61 24.67 -9.36
C HIS A 567 18.15 26.05 -8.95
N SER A 568 18.55 26.19 -7.69
CA SER A 568 19.20 27.37 -7.12
C SER A 568 20.46 26.97 -6.37
N LEU A 569 21.50 27.81 -6.47
CA LEU A 569 22.78 27.68 -5.75
C LEU A 569 23.01 28.85 -4.77
N ASN A 570 21.96 29.59 -4.43
CA ASN A 570 22.08 30.84 -3.68
C ASN A 570 20.90 31.08 -2.70
N TYR A 571 20.49 30.04 -1.98
CA TYR A 571 19.41 30.08 -0.99
C TYR A 571 18.06 30.48 -1.60
N GLY A 572 17.80 30.07 -2.85
CA GLY A 572 16.56 30.37 -3.57
C GLY A 572 16.40 31.83 -4.01
N ARG A 573 17.46 32.65 -3.98
CA ARG A 573 17.42 34.06 -4.45
C ARG A 573 17.24 34.16 -5.97
N ALA A 574 17.72 33.17 -6.72
CA ALA A 574 17.45 32.99 -8.13
C ALA A 574 17.42 31.50 -8.47
N PHE A 575 16.61 31.13 -9.46
CA PHE A 575 16.48 29.76 -9.96
C PHE A 575 16.70 29.70 -11.48
N SER A 576 17.32 28.61 -11.94
CA SER A 576 17.38 28.21 -13.34
C SER A 576 16.34 27.11 -13.58
N LYS A 577 15.54 27.20 -14.65
CA LYS A 577 14.70 26.07 -15.08
C LYS A 577 15.61 25.01 -15.73
N ILE A 578 15.42 23.75 -15.32
CA ILE A 578 16.16 22.59 -15.78
C ILE A 578 15.40 21.96 -16.95
N TYR A 579 16.02 21.96 -18.12
CA TYR A 579 15.54 21.42 -19.41
C TYR A 579 14.13 21.86 -19.85
N THR A 580 14.00 22.50 -21.01
CA THR A 580 12.69 22.98 -21.49
C THR A 580 11.70 21.86 -21.82
N GLY A 581 12.18 20.65 -22.15
CA GLY A 581 11.35 19.46 -22.37
C GLY A 581 10.82 18.81 -21.09
N LEU A 582 11.36 19.19 -19.92
CA LEU A 582 10.82 18.81 -18.62
C LEU A 582 9.68 19.78 -18.27
N THR A 583 8.44 19.30 -18.43
CA THR A 583 7.21 20.12 -18.36
C THR A 583 6.46 19.99 -17.04
N ALA A 584 6.72 18.96 -16.23
CA ALA A 584 6.22 18.85 -14.86
C ALA A 584 7.17 18.01 -14.00
N GLY A 585 7.13 18.18 -12.68
CA GLY A 585 7.84 17.34 -11.72
C GLY A 585 7.00 17.09 -10.47
N TYR A 586 7.14 15.91 -9.87
CA TYR A 586 6.35 15.47 -8.72
C TYR A 586 7.28 15.17 -7.53
N GLY A 587 7.16 13.98 -6.91
CA GLY A 587 8.09 13.51 -5.88
C GLY A 587 9.47 13.14 -6.46
N PHE A 588 10.53 13.57 -5.79
CA PHE A 588 11.92 13.30 -6.16
C PHE A 588 12.86 13.27 -4.94
N ALA A 589 14.07 12.76 -5.14
CA ALA A 589 15.14 12.71 -4.14
C ALA A 589 16.51 12.96 -4.79
N LEU A 590 17.47 13.33 -3.95
CA LEU A 590 18.90 13.31 -4.26
C LEU A 590 19.49 12.06 -3.62
N GLY A 591 20.19 11.25 -4.40
CA GLY A 591 20.94 10.07 -3.93
C GLY A 591 22.43 10.20 -4.21
N ALA A 592 23.22 9.22 -3.77
CA ALA A 592 24.67 9.25 -3.91
C ALA A 592 25.10 9.45 -5.38
N ALA A 593 26.20 10.18 -5.56
CA ALA A 593 26.79 10.41 -6.88
C ALA A 593 27.42 9.13 -7.45
N SER A 594 27.50 9.03 -8.78
CA SER A 594 28.17 7.92 -9.49
C SER A 594 29.69 7.91 -9.31
N THR A 595 30.27 9.00 -8.81
CA THR A 595 31.69 9.15 -8.48
C THR A 595 31.83 9.89 -7.15
N SER A 596 32.92 9.67 -6.42
CA SER A 596 33.12 10.25 -5.08
C SER A 596 33.23 11.78 -5.04
N THR A 597 33.41 12.43 -6.19
CA THR A 597 33.44 13.90 -6.36
C THR A 597 32.30 14.42 -7.23
N GLY A 598 31.34 13.57 -7.60
CA GLY A 598 30.21 13.94 -8.45
C GLY A 598 29.12 14.68 -7.68
N TYR A 599 28.23 15.32 -8.43
CA TYR A 599 26.98 15.86 -7.87
C TYR A 599 26.02 14.71 -7.52
N PRO A 600 25.18 14.83 -6.45
CA PRO A 600 24.16 13.83 -6.15
C PRO A 600 23.28 13.53 -7.35
N ALA A 601 23.01 12.25 -7.59
CA ALA A 601 22.13 11.84 -8.67
C ALA A 601 20.67 12.19 -8.30
N ILE A 602 19.92 12.72 -9.26
CA ILE A 602 18.52 13.11 -9.09
C ILE A 602 17.66 11.90 -9.50
N TYR A 603 16.76 11.47 -8.64
CA TYR A 603 15.78 10.41 -8.92
C TYR A 603 14.38 10.95 -8.66
N GLY A 604 13.43 10.77 -9.57
CA GLY A 604 12.08 11.26 -9.33
C GLY A 604 11.10 11.07 -10.46
N PHE A 605 9.84 11.38 -10.19
CA PHE A 605 8.80 11.43 -11.19
C PHE A 605 8.77 12.79 -11.89
N PHE A 606 8.88 12.77 -13.21
CA PHE A 606 8.88 13.96 -14.06
C PHE A 606 8.09 13.67 -15.34
N THR A 607 7.55 14.72 -15.96
CA THR A 607 7.09 14.68 -17.35
C THR A 607 8.19 15.23 -18.23
N ILE A 608 8.82 14.39 -19.04
CA ILE A 608 9.93 14.73 -19.93
C ILE A 608 9.51 14.37 -21.37
N ASP A 609 9.54 15.34 -22.27
CA ASP A 609 9.20 15.19 -23.69
C ASP A 609 7.85 14.48 -23.94
N GLY A 610 6.88 14.79 -23.07
CA GLY A 610 5.51 14.24 -23.12
C GLY A 610 5.30 12.93 -22.37
N VAL A 611 6.34 12.32 -21.78
CA VAL A 611 6.23 11.07 -21.02
C VAL A 611 6.41 11.33 -19.53
N THR A 612 5.42 10.95 -18.71
CA THR A 612 5.56 10.91 -17.25
C THR A 612 6.02 9.53 -16.80
N ALA A 613 7.16 9.47 -16.12
CA ALA A 613 7.78 8.23 -15.67
C ALA A 613 8.73 8.49 -14.48
N LEU A 614 9.30 7.43 -13.91
CA LEU A 614 10.43 7.55 -12.99
C LEU A 614 11.70 7.77 -13.82
N PHE A 615 12.38 8.90 -13.60
CA PHE A 615 13.63 9.24 -14.28
C PHE A 615 14.78 9.42 -13.29
N LYS A 616 15.98 9.37 -13.85
CA LYS A 616 17.26 9.59 -13.19
C LYS A 616 18.12 10.57 -13.99
N SER A 617 18.83 11.48 -13.33
CA SER A 617 19.92 12.29 -13.90
C SER A 617 21.19 12.21 -13.03
N GLU A 618 22.36 12.26 -13.66
CA GLU A 618 23.69 12.18 -12.99
C GLU A 618 24.56 13.42 -13.25
N ASP A 619 24.07 14.35 -14.06
CA ASP A 619 24.80 15.48 -14.64
C ASP A 619 24.06 16.80 -14.39
N VAL A 620 23.42 16.92 -13.22
CA VAL A 620 22.72 18.13 -12.76
C VAL A 620 21.53 18.48 -13.68
N GLY A 621 20.86 17.46 -14.23
CA GLY A 621 19.65 17.60 -15.05
C GLY A 621 19.91 17.90 -16.54
N ILE A 622 21.15 17.73 -17.03
CA ILE A 622 21.50 17.91 -18.45
C ILE A 622 20.99 16.75 -19.29
N SER A 623 21.10 15.51 -18.81
CA SER A 623 20.55 14.31 -19.43
C SER A 623 19.75 13.47 -18.43
N TRP A 624 18.80 12.71 -18.97
CA TRP A 624 17.81 11.95 -18.21
C TRP A 624 17.67 10.53 -18.77
N ALA A 625 17.72 9.54 -17.88
CA ALA A 625 17.41 8.15 -18.18
C ALA A 625 16.07 7.80 -17.52
N MET A 626 15.15 7.23 -18.29
CA MET A 626 13.96 6.58 -17.73
C MET A 626 14.39 5.28 -17.04
N ILE A 627 13.90 5.05 -15.82
CA ILE A 627 14.26 3.89 -15.00
C ILE A 627 13.04 3.08 -14.50
N SER A 628 11.82 3.48 -14.88
CA SER A 628 10.62 2.64 -14.86
C SER A 628 10.33 2.08 -16.25
N ASP A 629 9.62 0.97 -16.33
CA ASP A 629 9.12 0.36 -17.57
C ASP A 629 7.61 0.06 -17.48
N ALA A 630 7.04 -0.64 -18.47
CA ALA A 630 5.60 -0.94 -18.52
C ALA A 630 5.19 -2.15 -17.63
N GLU A 631 6.14 -2.94 -17.14
CA GLU A 631 5.89 -4.05 -16.21
C GLU A 631 6.00 -3.55 -14.75
N ASN A 632 6.81 -2.52 -14.52
CA ASN A 632 7.07 -1.87 -13.23
C ASN A 632 6.44 -0.46 -13.17
N GLY A 633 5.12 -0.41 -13.30
CA GLY A 633 4.33 0.82 -13.17
C GLY A 633 4.05 1.21 -11.70
N PHE A 634 3.95 2.51 -11.41
CA PHE A 634 3.78 3.04 -10.05
C PHE A 634 2.46 3.82 -9.84
N GLY A 635 1.46 3.64 -10.71
CA GLY A 635 0.20 4.38 -10.62
C GLY A 635 0.38 5.89 -10.78
N ALA A 636 -0.39 6.70 -10.06
CA ALA A 636 -0.32 8.16 -10.20
C ALA A 636 1.00 8.72 -9.65
N ALA A 637 1.88 9.16 -10.56
CA ALA A 637 3.16 9.82 -10.27
C ALA A 637 3.06 10.99 -9.27
N SER A 638 1.92 11.68 -9.20
CA SER A 638 1.64 12.78 -8.26
C SER A 638 1.35 12.32 -6.83
N ALA A 639 0.98 11.06 -6.62
CA ALA A 639 0.72 10.47 -5.30
C ALA A 639 1.96 9.78 -4.71
N ASN A 640 3.03 9.62 -5.50
CA ASN A 640 4.21 8.86 -5.09
C ASN A 640 5.25 9.73 -4.39
N CYS A 641 5.89 9.17 -3.36
CA CYS A 641 7.06 9.76 -2.73
C CYS A 641 8.33 9.01 -3.12
N VAL A 642 9.46 9.72 -3.15
CA VAL A 642 10.75 9.16 -3.56
C VAL A 642 11.79 9.46 -2.48
N GLY A 643 12.55 8.43 -2.11
CA GLY A 643 13.76 8.51 -1.30
C GLY A 643 14.94 7.93 -2.08
N ALA A 644 16.17 8.35 -1.78
CA ALA A 644 17.36 7.80 -2.42
C ALA A 644 18.54 7.85 -1.45
N ASP A 645 19.30 6.77 -1.37
CA ASP A 645 20.38 6.64 -0.40
C ASP A 645 21.58 7.51 -0.82
N MET A 646 22.04 8.37 0.10
CA MET A 646 23.20 9.24 -0.08
C MET A 646 24.56 8.53 0.15
N SER A 647 24.53 7.27 0.60
CA SER A 647 25.70 6.41 0.76
C SER A 647 25.80 5.30 -0.30
N THR A 648 24.67 4.75 -0.75
CA THR A 648 24.62 3.67 -1.76
C THR A 648 24.19 4.22 -3.13
N TYR A 649 25.16 4.35 -4.04
CA TYR A 649 24.88 4.79 -5.41
C TYR A 649 23.89 3.88 -6.14
N GLY A 650 22.85 4.49 -6.72
CA GLY A 650 21.84 3.80 -7.50
C GLY A 650 20.69 3.20 -6.68
N LEU A 651 20.74 3.25 -5.35
CA LEU A 651 19.66 2.77 -4.48
C LEU A 651 18.57 3.85 -4.33
N VAL A 652 17.41 3.58 -4.90
CA VAL A 652 16.24 4.45 -4.92
C VAL A 652 15.02 3.71 -4.37
N TYR A 653 14.18 4.42 -3.63
CA TYR A 653 12.94 3.95 -3.04
C TYR A 653 11.75 4.74 -3.60
N VAL A 654 10.69 4.03 -3.98
CA VAL A 654 9.43 4.61 -4.46
C VAL A 654 8.30 4.14 -3.56
N GLY A 655 7.76 5.07 -2.78
CA GLY A 655 6.56 4.87 -2.00
C GLY A 655 5.34 5.18 -2.85
N THR A 656 4.37 4.27 -2.87
CA THR A 656 3.17 4.36 -3.71
C THR A 656 1.90 4.53 -2.88
N ASN A 657 0.77 4.79 -3.54
CA ASN A 657 -0.55 4.82 -2.91
C ASN A 657 -1.31 3.53 -3.23
N GLY A 658 -1.13 2.48 -2.41
CA GLY A 658 -1.82 1.19 -2.56
C GLY A 658 -0.96 0.01 -3.04
N ARG A 659 0.35 0.19 -3.20
CA ARG A 659 1.30 -0.90 -3.55
C ARG A 659 2.57 -0.90 -2.69
N GLY A 660 2.53 -0.24 -1.53
CA GLY A 660 3.65 -0.14 -0.59
C GLY A 660 4.89 0.54 -1.17
N ILE A 661 6.07 0.05 -0.75
CA ILE A 661 7.38 0.63 -1.06
C ILE A 661 8.16 -0.30 -1.99
N PHE A 662 8.45 0.18 -3.20
CA PHE A 662 9.42 -0.45 -4.08
C PHE A 662 10.82 0.09 -3.80
N TYR A 663 11.84 -0.74 -4.02
CA TYR A 663 13.22 -0.28 -4.09
C TYR A 663 13.91 -0.84 -5.33
N GLY A 664 14.85 -0.08 -5.89
CA GLY A 664 15.65 -0.47 -7.03
C GLY A 664 17.11 -0.16 -6.79
N SER A 665 18.00 -1.04 -7.23
CA SER A 665 19.44 -0.80 -7.27
C SER A 665 20.01 -1.20 -8.63
N ARG A 666 21.14 -0.59 -9.00
CA ARG A 666 21.70 -0.74 -10.35
C ARG A 666 22.44 -2.08 -10.52
N ILE A 667 21.95 -2.93 -11.42
CA ILE A 667 22.75 -4.01 -12.03
C ILE A 667 22.93 -3.69 -13.52
N GLY A 668 24.16 -3.37 -13.95
CA GLY A 668 24.51 -3.19 -15.37
C GLY A 668 24.56 -1.73 -15.89
N SER A 669 24.93 -1.58 -17.17
CA SER A 669 25.09 -0.29 -17.86
C SER A 669 23.75 0.39 -18.18
N THR A 670 23.78 1.72 -18.35
CA THR A 670 22.57 2.52 -18.61
C THR A 670 21.96 2.14 -19.96
N PRO A 671 20.63 2.07 -20.11
CA PRO A 671 20.00 2.11 -21.42
C PRO A 671 20.48 3.35 -22.20
N THR A 672 20.62 3.24 -23.51
CA THR A 672 21.04 4.35 -24.37
C THR A 672 20.08 5.54 -24.22
N SER A 673 20.60 6.75 -23.99
CA SER A 673 19.76 7.94 -23.87
C SER A 673 18.87 8.12 -25.10
N THR A 674 17.56 8.29 -24.87
CA THR A 674 16.58 8.65 -25.91
C THR A 674 16.41 10.16 -26.08
N ALA A 675 16.98 10.98 -25.19
CA ALA A 675 16.90 12.44 -25.26
C ALA A 675 18.32 13.06 -25.31
N THR A 676 18.65 13.70 -26.44
CA THR A 676 19.91 14.44 -26.63
C THR A 676 19.61 15.94 -26.59
N VAL A 677 20.04 16.61 -25.53
CA VAL A 677 19.80 18.06 -25.36
C VAL A 677 20.88 18.86 -26.10
N GLY A 678 20.46 19.87 -26.88
CA GLY A 678 21.36 20.80 -27.55
C GLY A 678 22.06 21.75 -26.58
N THR A 679 23.26 22.21 -26.95
CA THR A 679 24.16 23.02 -26.09
C THR A 679 23.54 24.33 -25.59
N PRO A 680 23.89 24.80 -24.37
CA PRO A 680 23.36 26.05 -23.82
C PRO A 680 23.82 27.28 -24.61
N VAL A 681 22.91 28.24 -24.85
CA VAL A 681 23.24 29.54 -25.42
C VAL A 681 23.80 30.46 -24.33
N THR A 682 25.09 30.80 -24.42
CA THR A 682 25.74 31.79 -23.55
C THR A 682 25.50 33.22 -24.06
N THR A 683 24.57 33.95 -23.43
CA THR A 683 24.39 35.39 -23.68
C THR A 683 25.35 36.22 -22.82
N SER A 684 26.39 36.78 -23.45
CA SER A 684 27.35 37.66 -22.79
C SER A 684 26.81 39.09 -22.65
N THR A 685 26.53 39.53 -21.43
CA THR A 685 26.24 40.94 -21.13
C THR A 685 27.53 41.69 -20.79
N LYS A 686 27.88 42.69 -21.61
CA LYS A 686 28.96 43.63 -21.32
C LYS A 686 28.56 44.55 -20.15
N SER A 687 29.33 44.54 -19.08
CA SER A 687 29.24 45.53 -18.01
C SER A 687 30.18 46.72 -18.27
N THR A 688 29.62 47.93 -18.35
CA THR A 688 30.37 49.19 -18.35
C THR A 688 30.77 49.55 -16.91
N SER A 689 32.07 49.79 -16.70
CA SER A 689 32.61 50.19 -15.40
C SER A 689 32.61 51.71 -15.23
N THR A 690 31.85 52.23 -14.26
CA THR A 690 32.00 53.59 -13.75
C THR A 690 32.73 53.54 -12.41
N ALA A 691 33.85 54.24 -12.30
CA ALA A 691 34.66 54.28 -11.08
C ALA A 691 34.23 55.44 -10.16
N SER A 692 34.15 55.18 -8.86
CA SER A 692 34.14 56.18 -7.78
C SER A 692 34.91 55.61 -6.58
N SER A 693 35.59 56.49 -5.84
CA SER A 693 36.73 56.15 -4.98
C SER A 693 36.50 56.35 -3.48
N THR A 694 37.33 55.67 -2.67
CA THR A 694 37.64 55.93 -1.24
C THR A 694 36.50 55.71 -0.22
N SER A 695 36.75 55.30 1.04
CA SER A 695 37.99 55.30 1.85
C SER A 695 38.14 54.05 2.74
N GLN A 696 39.37 53.77 3.20
CA GLN A 696 39.72 52.68 4.12
C GLN A 696 39.45 53.03 5.59
N LEU A 697 39.27 52.00 6.44
CA LEU A 697 39.67 52.04 7.86
C LEU A 697 39.83 50.63 8.48
N GLY A 698 41.00 50.37 9.09
CA GLY A 698 41.10 49.56 10.33
C GLY A 698 41.18 48.01 10.25
N THR A 699 42.41 47.50 10.15
CA THR A 699 42.94 46.26 10.79
C THR A 699 42.20 45.72 12.03
N THR A 700 42.16 44.40 12.30
CA THR A 700 43.33 43.58 12.69
C THR A 700 43.29 42.11 12.25
N SER A 701 44.47 41.51 12.09
CA SER A 701 44.67 40.07 11.84
C SER A 701 45.17 39.35 13.08
N ALA A 702 44.71 38.12 13.30
CA ALA A 702 45.37 37.15 14.17
C ALA A 702 45.68 35.88 13.37
N LYS A 703 46.97 35.54 13.23
CA LYS A 703 47.41 34.26 12.67
C LYS A 703 47.41 33.21 13.77
N PHE A 704 46.89 32.01 13.49
CA PHE A 704 47.26 30.80 14.21
C PHE A 704 47.82 29.76 13.25
N THR A 705 49.03 29.30 13.55
CA THR A 705 49.75 28.24 12.85
C THR A 705 49.42 26.88 13.47
N SER A 706 49.05 25.89 12.67
CA SER A 706 48.99 24.49 13.08
C SER A 706 50.17 23.71 12.51
N THR A 707 50.96 23.11 13.40
CA THR A 707 52.09 22.23 13.06
C THR A 707 51.62 20.78 12.94
N LEU A 708 51.99 20.12 11.85
CA LEU A 708 51.86 18.66 11.69
C LEU A 708 52.91 17.93 12.54
N SER A 709 52.50 16.88 13.25
CA SER A 709 53.40 15.92 13.89
C SER A 709 52.93 14.49 13.61
N SER A 710 53.75 13.74 12.87
CA SER A 710 53.56 12.32 12.59
C SER A 710 54.19 11.46 13.69
N SER A 711 53.48 10.42 14.16
CA SER A 711 54.09 9.34 14.94
C SER A 711 53.63 7.97 14.42
N SER A 712 54.62 7.18 13.98
CA SER A 712 54.45 5.79 13.59
C SER A 712 54.80 4.85 14.75
N GLN A 713 53.98 3.86 15.04
CA GLN A 713 54.43 2.66 15.74
C GLN A 713 53.62 1.43 15.31
N ALA A 714 54.26 0.26 15.38
CA ALA A 714 53.72 -1.01 14.89
C ALA A 714 53.79 -2.08 15.99
N SER A 715 52.81 -2.99 15.99
CA SER A 715 52.79 -4.21 16.81
C SER A 715 51.88 -5.25 16.13
N THR A 716 52.48 -6.25 15.46
CA THR A 716 52.57 -7.66 15.89
C THR A 716 51.27 -8.47 15.87
N LEU A 717 51.23 -9.45 14.95
CA LEU A 717 50.25 -10.54 14.87
C LEU A 717 50.54 -11.62 15.93
N THR A 718 49.50 -12.23 16.49
CA THR A 718 49.63 -13.41 17.36
C THR A 718 48.67 -14.52 16.93
N THR A 719 49.22 -15.70 16.67
CA THR A 719 48.49 -16.90 16.23
C THR A 719 47.94 -17.68 17.43
N VAL A 720 46.73 -18.24 17.34
CA VAL A 720 46.23 -19.27 18.27
C VAL A 720 45.73 -20.48 17.49
N LYS A 721 45.96 -21.68 18.04
CA LYS A 721 45.85 -22.97 17.34
C LYS A 721 44.82 -23.88 18.05
N THR A 722 43.96 -24.52 17.26
CA THR A 722 43.23 -25.80 17.51
C THR A 722 42.97 -26.29 18.93
N SER A 723 41.70 -26.65 19.20
CA SER A 723 41.36 -27.84 19.98
C SER A 723 40.24 -28.63 19.28
N SER A 724 40.26 -29.95 19.44
CA SER A 724 39.39 -30.92 18.77
C SER A 724 38.77 -31.85 19.79
N THR A 725 37.49 -32.20 19.65
CA THR A 725 36.83 -33.22 20.49
C THR A 725 35.93 -34.12 19.65
N SER A 726 35.91 -35.41 19.99
CA SER A 726 35.25 -36.46 19.22
C SER A 726 34.35 -37.34 20.09
N SER A 727 33.14 -37.61 19.60
CA SER A 727 32.30 -38.75 20.00
C SER A 727 31.28 -38.97 18.87
N LYS A 728 31.38 -40.06 18.09
CA LYS A 728 31.07 -41.49 18.33
C LYS A 728 29.62 -41.80 17.93
N ALA A 729 29.47 -42.72 16.99
CA ALA A 729 28.24 -42.96 16.23
C ALA A 729 27.38 -44.11 16.78
N THR A 730 26.12 -44.14 16.33
CA THR A 730 25.20 -45.28 16.45
C THR A 730 24.49 -45.50 15.10
N SER A 731 24.45 -46.75 14.63
CA SER A 731 23.69 -47.25 13.46
C SER A 731 22.18 -47.31 13.78
N SER A 732 21.19 -47.53 12.89
CA SER A 732 21.03 -47.90 11.45
C SER A 732 19.52 -47.72 11.12
N SER A 733 18.95 -47.72 9.90
CA SER A 733 19.34 -47.87 8.47
C SER A 733 18.13 -47.39 7.62
N SER A 734 18.16 -47.19 6.28
CA SER A 734 17.97 -48.23 5.25
C SER A 734 18.04 -47.69 3.80
N THR A 735 18.39 -48.58 2.86
CA THR A 735 18.14 -48.57 1.39
C THR A 735 18.61 -47.38 0.53
N SER A 736 19.50 -47.73 -0.42
CA SER A 736 20.15 -46.86 -1.40
C SER A 736 19.47 -46.82 -2.77
N SER A 737 19.54 -45.67 -3.44
CA SER A 737 19.63 -45.56 -4.91
C SER A 737 20.93 -44.83 -5.28
N ALA A 738 21.59 -45.25 -6.35
CA ALA A 738 23.02 -44.98 -6.57
C ALA A 738 23.33 -43.55 -7.03
N ALA A 739 24.39 -42.95 -6.47
CA ALA A 739 24.95 -41.68 -6.93
C ALA A 739 25.89 -41.88 -8.11
N ILE A 740 25.89 -40.92 -9.07
CA ILE A 740 26.91 -40.78 -10.10
C ILE A 740 27.79 -39.57 -9.74
N PRO A 741 28.96 -39.77 -9.10
CA PRO A 741 29.86 -38.67 -8.76
C PRO A 741 30.70 -38.30 -9.99
N GLY A 742 30.24 -37.33 -10.78
CA GLY A 742 31.00 -36.83 -11.93
C GLY A 742 30.32 -35.85 -12.89
N GLY A 743 29.02 -35.56 -12.72
CA GLY A 743 28.32 -34.59 -13.58
C GLY A 743 28.60 -33.12 -13.23
N THR A 744 28.49 -32.26 -14.23
CA THR A 744 28.23 -30.81 -14.07
C THR A 744 26.73 -30.61 -13.88
N SER A 745 26.32 -29.72 -12.99
CA SER A 745 24.91 -29.36 -12.79
C SER A 745 24.40 -28.50 -13.96
N THR A 746 23.09 -28.36 -14.09
CA THR A 746 22.51 -27.45 -15.09
C THR A 746 22.63 -25.99 -14.63
N PRO A 747 22.48 -25.00 -15.54
CA PRO A 747 22.05 -23.66 -15.17
C PRO A 747 20.86 -23.73 -14.20
N TYR A 748 20.88 -22.96 -13.12
CA TYR A 748 19.91 -23.01 -12.01
C TYR A 748 19.71 -24.39 -11.35
N GLY A 749 20.57 -25.37 -11.63
CA GLY A 749 20.57 -26.68 -10.98
C GLY A 749 21.10 -26.61 -9.55
N GLN A 750 20.64 -27.51 -8.69
CA GLN A 750 21.23 -27.70 -7.36
C GLN A 750 22.68 -28.17 -7.51
N CYS A 751 23.58 -27.64 -6.67
CA CYS A 751 25.01 -27.95 -6.65
C CYS A 751 25.55 -28.19 -5.23
N GLY A 752 24.71 -28.06 -4.21
CA GLY A 752 25.08 -28.26 -2.82
C GLY A 752 23.88 -28.38 -1.89
N GLY A 753 24.17 -28.63 -0.62
CA GLY A 753 23.19 -29.04 0.40
C GLY A 753 23.64 -30.31 1.12
N SER A 754 23.37 -30.40 2.42
CA SER A 754 23.80 -31.51 3.29
C SER A 754 23.23 -32.87 2.88
N SER A 755 22.04 -32.90 2.27
CA SER A 755 21.39 -34.10 1.72
C SER A 755 21.64 -34.32 0.23
N TYR A 756 22.36 -33.42 -0.46
CA TYR A 756 22.49 -33.44 -1.92
C TYR A 756 23.63 -34.35 -2.40
N THR A 757 23.26 -35.38 -3.17
CA THR A 757 24.17 -36.41 -3.74
C THR A 757 24.48 -36.24 -5.22
N GLY A 758 23.91 -35.21 -5.87
CA GLY A 758 24.08 -34.95 -7.31
C GLY A 758 25.28 -34.07 -7.69
N PRO A 759 25.36 -33.63 -8.96
CA PRO A 759 26.39 -32.75 -9.52
C PRO A 759 26.73 -31.50 -8.69
N LYS A 760 27.96 -31.40 -8.16
CA LYS A 760 28.40 -30.26 -7.33
C LYS A 760 29.19 -29.16 -8.08
N ILE A 761 29.46 -29.37 -9.36
CA ILE A 761 30.21 -28.44 -10.21
C ILE A 761 29.21 -27.71 -11.11
N CYS A 762 29.25 -26.38 -11.12
CA CYS A 762 28.43 -25.56 -12.00
C CYS A 762 29.03 -25.43 -13.41
N PRO A 763 28.23 -25.12 -14.44
CA PRO A 763 28.75 -24.92 -15.79
C PRO A 763 29.64 -23.66 -15.86
N PRO A 764 30.49 -23.52 -16.90
CA PRO A 764 31.34 -22.34 -17.06
C PRO A 764 30.52 -21.04 -17.07
N GLN A 765 31.02 -20.00 -16.39
CA GLN A 765 30.29 -18.75 -16.09
C GLN A 765 29.14 -18.88 -15.06
N TRP A 766 29.15 -19.92 -14.23
CA TRP A 766 28.18 -20.09 -13.12
C TRP A 766 28.91 -20.50 -11.84
N THR A 767 28.48 -19.94 -10.71
CA THR A 767 29.02 -20.22 -9.37
C THR A 767 27.99 -20.95 -8.52
N CYS A 768 28.42 -21.95 -7.74
CA CYS A 768 27.55 -22.59 -6.75
C CYS A 768 27.34 -21.64 -5.56
N LYS A 769 26.16 -21.01 -5.47
CA LYS A 769 25.78 -20.10 -4.38
C LYS A 769 25.06 -20.88 -3.29
N PHE A 770 25.51 -20.72 -2.05
CA PHE A 770 24.86 -21.27 -0.86
C PHE A 770 23.56 -20.49 -0.60
N ALA A 771 22.45 -21.21 -0.39
CA ALA A 771 21.18 -20.64 0.06
C ALA A 771 20.89 -21.01 1.51
N ASN A 772 21.01 -22.30 1.85
CA ASN A 772 20.90 -22.80 3.23
C ASN A 772 21.65 -24.14 3.40
N SER A 773 21.65 -24.68 4.61
CA SER A 773 22.33 -25.94 4.97
C SER A 773 21.86 -27.18 4.17
N PHE A 774 20.72 -27.12 3.48
CA PHE A 774 20.15 -28.19 2.66
C PHE A 774 20.17 -27.87 1.15
N TYR A 775 20.52 -26.64 0.75
CA TYR A 775 20.42 -26.20 -0.64
C TYR A 775 21.49 -25.19 -1.06
N SER A 776 22.07 -25.41 -2.24
CA SER A 776 22.95 -24.46 -2.94
C SER A 776 22.72 -24.63 -4.44
N GLN A 777 22.75 -23.54 -5.21
CA GLN A 777 22.31 -23.51 -6.61
C GLN A 777 23.36 -22.87 -7.52
N CYS A 778 23.47 -23.35 -8.76
CA CYS A 778 24.25 -22.67 -9.78
C CYS A 778 23.55 -21.40 -10.22
N LEU A 779 24.16 -20.24 -9.95
CA LEU A 779 23.74 -18.93 -10.45
C LEU A 779 24.90 -18.30 -11.27
N PRO A 780 24.63 -17.39 -12.21
CA PRO A 780 25.69 -16.69 -12.97
C PRO A 780 26.73 -16.00 -12.05
#